data_AF-A0A3A5UXU8-F1
#
_entry.id   AF-A0A3A5UXU8-F1
#
_cell.length_a   1.000
_cell.length_b   1.000
_cell.length_c   1.000
_cell.angle_alpha   90.00
_cell.angle_beta   90.00
_cell.angle_gamma   90.00
#
_symmetry.space_group_name_H-M   'P 1'
#
loop_
_entity.id
_entity.type
_entity.pdbx_description
1 polymer ?
#
loop_
_entity_poly.entity_id
_entity_poly.type
_entity_poly.pdbx_seq_one_letter_code
_entity_poly.pdbx_strand_id
1 'polypeptide(L)'
;MRKNFSKVNAVLMAVLLCASIMPQNAAAEDETTEHFAYGMEYDWTNMNADFESMTGLPLDEILGDVMQSADDAGIDLLILEEITGTSSMIIDQYEDGTTMFDSGDGSAAVEVTKHVTELTVRHGSLTDMAIITEWSDARAGWDLTISGGSEGIINIDALYTEYRDASGLIYGHDIVMSMDTDNSIFFDLEGSLQADDGDSVMPLDIHMEMGVDYAISNSESSVIYSEPSILYQQLSDLEGGESIEWRIGDDDDDHDVYWNEMEYCEWDYDWEEYACDVDWDDDGYTDWQDSYPYCEYYSSFDVYYCTYDFGHDEDWVNAVDEGWTHYYDETSPEGDKVFDEVESHEGTFSTATGFNFELTGLPAEELGFAEGKWDVSATDDVTDSGSFDEEYECNMGMKLFEGTQMITTDGAQMEVMQAHTSPVPFGMTCHIGNLFYHTFVGSEDAPSLEDMIEDSTEEIAETLEGDSESHVHGEMMSIEVRAHNKDDIEVYAEAWNLNPDDRYEIIVAMEDSDGQFQSSDDMTIYDSYDDYGYLDLSTTEWGENCIEAKLKNVDTGMFEDEVQTCVEVSQDPEPSPLLEDIIDGFSESTLENVMENFGENLEYRLENYEADFPYDDGEMYVLWDDTNNMVVGFQMVVTSDDSNMWYTLVGPESDSYGTAPSQISVTYFSGQQAIVQEAEIEDDTTLSDLVDLTAHNDDIIEDAIEDSLADNAPEAGGEDTNETEDDAEDGLLPFMSPVLTLSMIAIAGLVASLRSRKE
;
A
#
# COMPACT_ATOMS: atom_id res chain seq x y z
N MET A 1 -46.36 54.95 -27.99
CA MET A 1 -45.66 54.29 -29.12
C MET A 1 -44.72 53.25 -28.52
N ARG A 2 -44.96 51.95 -28.76
CA ARG A 2 -43.95 50.93 -28.47
C ARG A 2 -42.87 51.06 -29.53
N LYS A 3 -41.62 51.32 -29.15
CA LYS A 3 -40.48 50.99 -30.01
C LYS A 3 -40.18 49.52 -29.73
N ASN A 4 -40.26 48.69 -30.76
CA ASN A 4 -39.87 47.29 -30.63
C ASN A 4 -38.36 47.27 -30.38
N PHE A 5 -37.95 46.86 -29.17
CA PHE A 5 -36.67 46.19 -29.01
C PHE A 5 -36.76 44.94 -29.90
N SER A 6 -35.95 44.91 -30.95
CA SER A 6 -35.99 43.81 -31.91
C SER A 6 -35.49 42.56 -31.20
N LYS A 7 -36.22 41.44 -31.29
CA LYS A 7 -35.74 40.14 -30.79
C LYS A 7 -34.35 39.79 -31.37
N VAL A 8 -34.05 40.28 -32.58
CA VAL A 8 -32.74 40.15 -33.23
C VAL A 8 -31.60 40.74 -32.38
N ASN A 9 -31.81 41.86 -31.67
CA ASN A 9 -30.75 42.44 -30.83
C ASN A 9 -30.53 41.65 -29.54
N ALA A 10 -31.57 41.02 -28.98
CA ALA A 10 -31.43 40.16 -27.82
C ALA A 10 -30.73 38.85 -28.18
N VAL A 11 -31.09 38.24 -29.33
CA VAL A 11 -30.41 37.05 -29.86
C VAL A 11 -28.97 37.36 -30.24
N LEU A 12 -28.68 38.51 -30.88
CA LEU A 12 -27.30 38.89 -31.21
C LEU A 12 -26.45 39.12 -29.95
N MET A 13 -27.04 39.64 -28.87
CA MET A 13 -26.34 39.85 -27.60
C MET A 13 -26.14 38.56 -26.81
N ALA A 14 -27.08 37.60 -26.91
CA ALA A 14 -26.91 36.25 -26.37
C ALA A 14 -25.84 35.47 -27.14
N VAL A 15 -25.85 35.49 -28.47
CA VAL A 15 -24.82 34.85 -29.31
C VAL A 15 -23.43 35.49 -29.09
N LEU A 16 -23.36 36.81 -28.86
CA LEU A 16 -22.10 37.48 -28.49
C LEU A 16 -21.63 37.19 -27.05
N LEU A 17 -22.51 36.73 -26.16
CA LEU A 17 -22.16 36.27 -24.81
C LEU A 17 -21.75 34.80 -24.81
N CYS A 18 -22.43 33.93 -25.57
CA CYS A 18 -21.99 32.55 -25.77
C CYS A 18 -20.65 32.49 -26.52
N ALA A 19 -20.39 33.41 -27.47
CA ALA A 19 -19.09 33.54 -28.14
C ALA A 19 -18.01 34.28 -27.31
N SER A 20 -18.29 34.63 -26.04
CA SER A 20 -17.31 35.20 -25.11
C SER A 20 -17.04 34.31 -23.90
N ILE A 21 -17.48 33.05 -23.94
CA ILE A 21 -17.17 31.98 -22.97
C ILE A 21 -16.28 30.91 -23.65
N MET A 22 -15.82 31.16 -24.89
CA MET A 22 -14.70 30.40 -25.47
C MET A 22 -13.40 30.86 -24.80
N PRO A 23 -12.52 29.96 -24.35
CA PRO A 23 -11.23 30.34 -23.75
C PRO A 23 -10.41 31.18 -24.75
N GLN A 24 -10.10 32.42 -24.36
CA GLN A 24 -9.34 33.35 -25.21
C GLN A 24 -7.82 33.16 -25.08
N ASN A 25 -7.34 31.93 -25.26
CA ASN A 25 -5.92 31.60 -25.40
C ASN A 25 -5.60 30.75 -26.64
N ALA A 26 -6.50 30.65 -27.62
CA ALA A 26 -6.21 30.07 -28.94
C ALA A 26 -5.19 30.94 -29.72
N ALA A 27 -3.90 30.72 -29.44
CA ALA A 27 -2.77 31.35 -30.11
C ALA A 27 -2.46 30.64 -31.43
N ALA A 28 -3.36 30.80 -32.41
CA ALA A 28 -3.23 30.31 -33.79
C ALA A 28 -3.03 28.79 -33.92
N GLU A 29 -4.16 28.08 -34.09
CA GLU A 29 -4.23 26.73 -34.65
C GLU A 29 -3.29 26.58 -35.86
N ASP A 30 -2.18 25.86 -35.69
CA ASP A 30 -1.73 24.90 -36.70
C ASP A 30 -2.68 23.67 -36.65
N GLU A 31 -2.38 22.60 -37.37
CA GLU A 31 -3.34 21.51 -37.65
C GLU A 31 -3.95 20.93 -36.36
N THR A 32 -5.25 20.64 -36.36
CA THR A 32 -5.94 20.09 -35.18
C THR A 32 -5.35 18.74 -34.84
N THR A 33 -4.57 18.67 -33.77
CA THR A 33 -4.07 17.43 -33.18
C THR A 33 -5.22 16.44 -33.04
N GLU A 34 -4.97 15.19 -33.43
CA GLU A 34 -5.93 14.09 -33.28
C GLU A 34 -5.56 13.36 -31.98
N HIS A 35 -6.53 13.26 -31.08
CA HIS A 35 -6.40 12.74 -29.72
C HIS A 35 -7.21 11.45 -29.59
N PHE A 36 -6.65 10.47 -28.86
CA PHE A 36 -7.24 9.15 -28.64
C PHE A 36 -7.35 8.85 -27.15
N ALA A 37 -8.27 9.57 -26.50
CA ALA A 37 -8.51 9.44 -25.07
C ALA A 37 -9.52 8.35 -24.69
N TYR A 38 -9.32 7.72 -23.54
CA TYR A 38 -10.26 6.82 -22.88
C TYR A 38 -10.00 6.78 -21.38
N GLY A 39 -10.98 6.34 -20.61
CA GLY A 39 -10.84 6.27 -19.17
C GLY A 39 -12.10 5.81 -18.46
N MET A 40 -12.07 5.85 -17.13
CA MET A 40 -13.22 5.52 -16.29
C MET A 40 -13.26 6.37 -15.03
N GLU A 41 -14.46 6.52 -14.47
CA GLU A 41 -14.69 7.15 -13.18
C GLU A 41 -15.68 6.32 -12.35
N TYR A 42 -15.42 6.26 -11.06
CA TYR A 42 -16.27 5.68 -10.04
C TYR A 42 -16.69 6.74 -9.02
N ASP A 43 -17.95 6.67 -8.58
CA ASP A 43 -18.53 7.54 -7.55
C ASP A 43 -18.86 6.66 -6.33
N TRP A 44 -18.11 6.87 -5.25
CA TRP A 44 -18.13 6.02 -4.05
C TRP A 44 -19.46 6.03 -3.31
N THR A 45 -20.33 7.03 -3.55
CA THR A 45 -21.70 7.04 -3.00
C THR A 45 -22.56 5.86 -3.49
N ASN A 46 -22.13 5.19 -4.56
CA ASN A 46 -22.81 4.01 -5.11
C ASN A 46 -22.31 2.68 -4.52
N MET A 47 -21.29 2.69 -3.65
CA MET A 47 -20.65 1.47 -3.14
C MET A 47 -21.65 0.49 -2.52
N ASN A 48 -22.55 0.95 -1.64
CA ASN A 48 -23.53 0.06 -0.99
C ASN A 48 -24.54 -0.55 -2.00
N ALA A 49 -24.91 0.21 -3.03
CA ALA A 49 -25.81 -0.25 -4.09
C ALA A 49 -25.13 -1.26 -5.04
N ASP A 50 -23.87 -1.03 -5.38
CA ASP A 50 -23.06 -1.95 -6.18
C ASP A 50 -22.73 -3.22 -5.39
N PHE A 51 -22.43 -3.11 -4.09
CA PHE A 51 -22.25 -4.25 -3.20
C PHE A 51 -23.50 -5.14 -3.16
N GLU A 52 -24.70 -4.57 -2.96
CA GLU A 52 -25.95 -5.34 -3.05
C GLU A 52 -26.12 -5.95 -4.46
N SER A 53 -25.82 -5.20 -5.52
CA SER A 53 -25.97 -5.71 -6.90
C SER A 53 -24.96 -6.80 -7.30
N MET A 54 -23.78 -6.85 -6.67
CA MET A 54 -22.71 -7.81 -6.95
C MET A 54 -22.70 -9.01 -6.00
N THR A 55 -23.21 -8.87 -4.77
CA THR A 55 -23.22 -9.95 -3.77
C THR A 55 -24.62 -10.49 -3.47
N GLY A 56 -25.68 -9.77 -3.85
CA GLY A 56 -27.04 -10.06 -3.41
C GLY A 56 -27.32 -9.76 -1.93
N LEU A 57 -26.35 -9.16 -1.22
CA LEU A 57 -26.44 -8.87 0.22
C LEU A 57 -26.85 -7.41 0.46
N PRO A 58 -28.07 -7.14 0.94
CA PRO A 58 -28.51 -5.80 1.30
C PRO A 58 -27.86 -5.39 2.63
N LEU A 59 -26.74 -4.67 2.55
CA LEU A 59 -25.92 -4.27 3.69
C LEU A 59 -26.73 -3.50 4.76
N ASP A 60 -27.55 -2.53 4.37
CA ASP A 60 -28.43 -1.79 5.27
C ASP A 60 -29.38 -2.71 6.06
N GLU A 61 -29.90 -3.77 5.44
CA GLU A 61 -30.76 -4.75 6.11
C GLU A 61 -29.94 -5.66 7.05
N ILE A 62 -28.68 -5.98 6.70
CA ILE A 62 -27.75 -6.74 7.55
C ILE A 62 -27.39 -5.94 8.81
N LEU A 63 -26.98 -4.67 8.67
CA LEU A 63 -26.69 -3.79 9.81
C LEU A 63 -27.94 -3.57 10.68
N GLY A 64 -29.11 -3.39 10.06
CA GLY A 64 -30.39 -3.34 10.76
C GLY A 64 -30.74 -4.62 11.53
N ASP A 65 -30.41 -5.81 11.00
CA ASP A 65 -30.57 -7.09 11.70
C ASP A 65 -29.54 -7.28 12.83
N VAL A 66 -28.32 -6.73 12.71
CA VAL A 66 -27.32 -6.69 13.80
C VAL A 66 -27.84 -5.82 14.95
N MET A 67 -28.25 -4.58 14.67
CA MET A 67 -28.84 -3.66 15.66
C MET A 67 -30.08 -4.28 16.32
N GLN A 68 -30.96 -4.91 15.55
CA GLN A 68 -32.16 -5.55 16.10
C GLN A 68 -31.83 -6.84 16.90
N SER A 69 -30.72 -7.53 16.62
CA SER A 69 -30.21 -8.63 17.45
C SER A 69 -29.74 -8.16 18.82
N ALA A 70 -29.13 -6.97 18.87
CA ALA A 70 -28.72 -6.30 20.09
C ALA A 70 -29.94 -5.90 20.95
N ASP A 71 -30.94 -5.22 20.37
CA ASP A 71 -32.20 -4.85 21.07
C ASP A 71 -32.94 -6.10 21.61
N ASP A 72 -33.01 -7.19 20.83
CA ASP A 72 -33.59 -8.46 21.30
C ASP A 72 -32.79 -9.10 22.46
N ALA A 73 -31.49 -8.82 22.58
CA ALA A 73 -30.63 -9.23 23.70
C ALA A 73 -30.65 -8.25 24.88
N GLY A 74 -31.12 -7.01 24.66
CA GLY A 74 -31.16 -5.93 25.63
C GLY A 74 -29.93 -5.01 25.65
N ILE A 75 -29.16 -4.99 24.56
CA ILE A 75 -28.09 -4.03 24.26
C ILE A 75 -28.71 -2.97 23.33
N ASP A 76 -28.59 -1.68 23.65
CA ASP A 76 -28.84 -0.63 22.65
C ASP A 76 -27.62 -0.54 21.72
N LEU A 77 -27.86 -0.45 20.42
CA LEU A 77 -26.83 -0.45 19.39
C LEU A 77 -27.33 0.32 18.18
N LEU A 78 -26.63 1.41 17.87
CA LEU A 78 -26.79 2.21 16.67
C LEU A 78 -25.47 2.15 15.89
N ILE A 79 -25.56 1.81 14.60
CA ILE A 79 -24.44 1.83 13.66
C ILE A 79 -24.82 2.81 12.55
N LEU A 80 -23.92 3.72 12.23
CA LEU A 80 -24.04 4.69 11.15
C LEU A 80 -22.74 4.67 10.35
N GLU A 81 -22.86 4.82 9.03
CA GLU A 81 -21.75 4.94 8.08
C GLU A 81 -22.18 5.90 6.96
N GLU A 82 -21.26 6.73 6.46
CA GLU A 82 -21.42 7.56 5.26
C GLU A 82 -20.09 7.52 4.49
N ILE A 83 -20.17 7.36 3.16
CA ILE A 83 -18.98 7.36 2.29
C ILE A 83 -19.28 8.16 1.02
N THR A 84 -18.38 9.09 0.69
CA THR A 84 -18.45 9.88 -0.53
C THR A 84 -17.07 10.01 -1.19
N GLY A 85 -17.07 10.45 -2.45
CA GLY A 85 -15.86 10.72 -3.22
C GLY A 85 -15.88 10.12 -4.61
N THR A 86 -14.76 10.27 -5.31
CA THR A 86 -14.56 9.81 -6.69
C THR A 86 -13.22 9.10 -6.90
N SER A 87 -13.16 8.23 -7.92
CA SER A 87 -11.90 7.67 -8.45
C SER A 87 -11.96 7.69 -9.96
N SER A 88 -11.09 8.47 -10.60
CA SER A 88 -11.03 8.68 -12.05
C SER A 88 -9.63 8.36 -12.59
N MET A 89 -9.60 7.76 -13.78
CA MET A 89 -8.39 7.47 -14.53
C MET A 89 -8.65 7.75 -16.00
N ILE A 90 -7.96 8.75 -16.57
CA ILE A 90 -7.99 9.07 -17.99
C ILE A 90 -6.60 8.87 -18.59
N ILE A 91 -6.56 8.33 -19.81
CA ILE A 91 -5.38 8.27 -20.67
C ILE A 91 -5.72 9.02 -21.96
N ASP A 92 -4.90 9.98 -22.38
CA ASP A 92 -4.95 10.61 -23.70
C ASP A 92 -3.66 10.34 -24.49
N GLN A 93 -3.79 10.18 -25.80
CA GLN A 93 -2.70 9.85 -26.72
C GLN A 93 -2.79 10.71 -27.98
N TYR A 94 -1.69 11.40 -28.32
CA TYR A 94 -1.66 12.31 -29.46
C TYR A 94 -0.25 12.56 -30.03
N GLU A 95 -0.15 13.20 -31.20
CA GLU A 95 1.13 13.62 -31.79
C GLU A 95 1.44 15.11 -31.50
N ASP A 96 2.56 15.42 -30.83
CA ASP A 96 3.03 16.81 -30.62
C ASP A 96 4.10 17.24 -31.65
N GLY A 97 3.73 17.11 -32.93
CA GLY A 97 4.55 17.55 -34.06
C GLY A 97 5.92 16.87 -34.17
N THR A 98 6.87 17.53 -34.86
CA THR A 98 8.19 16.96 -35.15
C THR A 98 9.35 17.74 -34.56
N THR A 99 10.41 17.02 -34.18
CA THR A 99 11.67 17.56 -33.66
C THR A 99 12.89 16.90 -34.35
N MET A 100 14.08 17.44 -34.09
CA MET A 100 15.34 16.82 -34.47
C MET A 100 15.92 16.11 -33.24
N PHE A 101 15.83 14.78 -33.19
CA PHE A 101 16.41 13.94 -32.13
C PHE A 101 17.90 13.73 -32.36
N ASP A 102 18.72 13.80 -31.31
CA ASP A 102 20.18 13.66 -31.35
C ASP A 102 20.59 12.58 -30.34
N SER A 103 20.99 11.40 -30.82
CA SER A 103 21.26 10.19 -30.03
C SER A 103 22.53 10.23 -29.17
N GLY A 104 23.24 11.36 -29.09
CA GLY A 104 24.42 11.52 -28.23
C GLY A 104 25.71 10.83 -28.73
N ASP A 105 25.59 9.66 -29.35
CA ASP A 105 26.65 8.81 -29.96
C ASP A 105 27.55 9.54 -30.98
N GLY A 106 27.07 10.68 -31.51
CA GLY A 106 27.74 11.46 -32.54
C GLY A 106 27.34 11.10 -33.96
N SER A 107 26.19 10.43 -34.13
CA SER A 107 25.50 10.26 -35.41
C SER A 107 25.01 11.60 -36.00
N ALA A 108 24.07 11.55 -36.94
CA ALA A 108 23.44 12.74 -37.49
C ALA A 108 21.99 12.77 -37.06
N ALA A 109 21.63 13.80 -36.28
CA ALA A 109 20.28 14.00 -35.78
C ALA A 109 19.18 13.71 -36.81
N VAL A 110 18.15 13.00 -36.37
CA VAL A 110 17.05 12.46 -37.19
C VAL A 110 15.78 13.28 -36.95
N GLU A 111 14.95 13.45 -37.99
CA GLU A 111 13.65 14.11 -37.87
C GLU A 111 12.63 13.06 -37.38
N VAL A 112 12.07 13.28 -36.18
CA VAL A 112 11.14 12.37 -35.49
C VAL A 112 9.82 13.09 -35.17
N THR A 113 8.73 12.34 -35.12
CA THR A 113 7.45 12.74 -34.52
C THR A 113 7.48 12.41 -33.02
N LYS A 114 6.87 13.26 -32.20
CA LYS A 114 6.65 12.99 -30.77
C LYS A 114 5.28 12.36 -30.58
N HIS A 115 5.22 11.12 -30.12
CA HIS A 115 3.98 10.47 -29.68
C HIS A 115 3.86 10.63 -28.18
N VAL A 116 2.85 11.37 -27.73
CA VAL A 116 2.63 11.69 -26.32
C VAL A 116 1.55 10.76 -25.76
N THR A 117 1.71 10.34 -24.51
CA THR A 117 0.68 9.69 -23.71
C THR A 117 0.61 10.39 -22.37
N GLU A 118 -0.54 10.99 -22.07
CA GLU A 118 -0.83 11.60 -20.77
C GLU A 118 -1.70 10.62 -19.98
N LEU A 119 -1.38 10.44 -18.70
CA LEU A 119 -2.13 9.65 -17.73
C LEU A 119 -2.46 10.56 -16.55
N THR A 120 -3.75 10.80 -16.33
CA THR A 120 -4.28 11.57 -15.21
C THR A 120 -5.11 10.63 -14.34
N VAL A 121 -4.66 10.41 -13.11
CA VAL A 121 -5.38 9.70 -12.06
C VAL A 121 -5.77 10.72 -10.99
N ARG A 122 -7.02 10.64 -10.55
CA ARG A 122 -7.57 11.42 -9.46
C ARG A 122 -8.39 10.51 -8.57
N HIS A 123 -8.16 10.57 -7.26
CA HIS A 123 -8.95 9.89 -6.26
C HIS A 123 -9.18 10.87 -5.13
N GLY A 124 -10.43 10.99 -4.68
CA GLY A 124 -10.81 11.59 -3.41
C GLY A 124 -11.82 10.68 -2.73
N SER A 125 -11.69 10.43 -1.44
CA SER A 125 -12.69 9.72 -0.64
C SER A 125 -12.74 10.28 0.78
N LEU A 126 -13.96 10.34 1.32
CA LEU A 126 -14.24 10.70 2.70
C LEU A 126 -15.21 9.67 3.27
N THR A 127 -14.86 9.07 4.40
CA THR A 127 -15.66 8.04 5.07
C THR A 127 -15.80 8.39 6.54
N ASP A 128 -17.02 8.36 7.06
CA ASP A 128 -17.32 8.51 8.49
C ASP A 128 -18.15 7.34 9.00
N MET A 129 -17.90 6.93 10.23
CA MET A 129 -18.74 5.96 10.92
C MET A 129 -18.89 6.27 12.42
N ALA A 130 -20.03 5.85 12.96
CA ALA A 130 -20.26 5.84 14.40
C ALA A 130 -20.95 4.54 14.85
N ILE A 131 -20.48 3.99 15.96
CA ILE A 131 -21.11 2.90 16.69
C ILE A 131 -21.39 3.39 18.12
N ILE A 132 -22.67 3.61 18.42
CA ILE A 132 -23.14 3.99 19.76
C ILE A 132 -23.77 2.76 20.40
N THR A 133 -23.36 2.40 21.61
CA THR A 133 -23.90 1.24 22.33
C THR A 133 -24.02 1.44 23.84
N GLU A 134 -25.21 1.11 24.38
CA GLU A 134 -25.49 1.11 25.81
C GLU A 134 -25.87 -0.31 26.25
N TRP A 135 -25.32 -0.78 27.36
CA TRP A 135 -25.87 -1.93 28.08
C TRP A 135 -25.64 -1.80 29.57
N SER A 136 -26.62 -2.19 30.38
CA SER A 136 -26.45 -2.26 31.82
C SER A 136 -27.27 -3.36 32.49
N ASP A 137 -26.75 -3.85 33.62
CA ASP A 137 -27.49 -4.59 34.62
C ASP A 137 -27.20 -4.08 36.05
N ALA A 138 -27.65 -4.83 37.06
CA ALA A 138 -27.49 -4.43 38.46
C ALA A 138 -26.05 -4.53 39.00
N ARG A 139 -25.05 -4.90 38.17
CA ARG A 139 -23.64 -5.16 38.55
C ARG A 139 -22.64 -4.41 37.67
N ALA A 140 -22.90 -4.30 36.38
CA ALA A 140 -22.04 -3.62 35.44
C ALA A 140 -22.80 -3.06 34.24
N GLY A 141 -22.15 -2.20 33.49
CA GLY A 141 -22.62 -1.71 32.20
C GLY A 141 -21.54 -0.94 31.44
N TRP A 142 -21.87 -0.58 30.21
CA TRP A 142 -21.13 0.37 29.40
C TRP A 142 -22.10 1.32 28.71
N ASP A 143 -21.62 2.50 28.41
CA ASP A 143 -22.23 3.48 27.52
C ASP A 143 -21.07 4.02 26.69
N LEU A 144 -21.00 3.68 25.41
CA LEU A 144 -19.83 3.90 24.55
C LEU A 144 -20.26 4.49 23.21
N THR A 145 -19.55 5.51 22.78
CA THR A 145 -19.56 6.06 21.43
C THR A 145 -18.21 5.75 20.81
N ILE A 146 -18.24 5.10 19.66
CA ILE A 146 -17.04 4.80 18.86
C ILE A 146 -17.21 5.52 17.54
N SER A 147 -16.46 6.59 17.31
CA SER A 147 -16.34 7.25 16.01
C SER A 147 -15.07 6.80 15.31
N GLY A 148 -15.04 6.99 14.01
CA GLY A 148 -13.84 6.88 13.21
C GLY A 148 -14.15 7.21 11.77
N GLY A 149 -13.13 7.65 11.07
CA GLY A 149 -13.25 8.04 9.68
C GLY A 149 -11.92 8.00 8.97
N SER A 150 -11.98 8.19 7.66
CA SER A 150 -10.79 8.25 6.82
C SER A 150 -11.00 9.22 5.66
N GLU A 151 -10.02 10.08 5.45
CA GLU A 151 -9.88 10.88 4.25
C GLU A 151 -8.89 10.19 3.30
N GLY A 152 -8.87 10.55 2.02
CA GLY A 152 -8.03 9.86 1.03
C GLY A 152 -7.99 10.57 -0.31
N ILE A 153 -6.80 10.87 -0.80
CA ILE A 153 -6.48 11.57 -2.02
C ILE A 153 -5.35 10.81 -2.71
N ILE A 154 -5.49 10.54 -4.01
CA ILE A 154 -4.39 10.08 -4.86
C ILE A 154 -4.44 10.84 -6.18
N ASN A 155 -3.49 11.75 -6.39
CA ASN A 155 -3.28 12.48 -7.62
C ASN A 155 -2.03 11.95 -8.33
N ILE A 156 -2.15 11.54 -9.59
CA ILE A 156 -1.00 11.17 -10.43
C ILE A 156 -1.17 11.84 -11.78
N ASP A 157 -0.12 12.53 -12.24
CA ASP A 157 -0.01 13.02 -13.61
C ASP A 157 1.30 12.52 -14.21
N ALA A 158 1.22 11.78 -15.33
CA ALA A 158 2.37 11.26 -16.03
C ALA A 158 2.28 11.55 -17.53
N LEU A 159 3.23 12.35 -18.04
CA LEU A 159 3.39 12.70 -19.45
C LEU A 159 4.57 11.91 -20.01
N TYR A 160 4.27 10.89 -20.81
CA TYR A 160 5.23 10.10 -21.56
C TYR A 160 5.36 10.62 -22.99
N THR A 161 6.59 10.67 -23.52
CA THR A 161 6.87 11.07 -24.91
C THR A 161 7.80 10.07 -25.58
N GLU A 162 7.35 9.47 -26.68
CA GLU A 162 8.14 8.56 -27.49
C GLU A 162 8.55 9.18 -28.83
N TYR A 163 9.81 8.97 -29.23
CA TYR A 163 10.40 9.60 -30.42
C TYR A 163 10.48 8.62 -31.60
N ARG A 164 9.53 8.73 -32.55
CA ARG A 164 9.44 7.84 -33.73
C ARG A 164 9.82 8.54 -35.03
N ASP A 165 10.58 7.87 -35.91
CA ASP A 165 10.80 8.40 -37.28
C ASP A 165 9.59 8.18 -38.20
N ALA A 166 9.66 8.68 -39.43
CA ALA A 166 8.62 8.48 -40.45
C ALA A 166 8.50 7.02 -40.97
N SER A 167 9.30 6.09 -40.44
CA SER A 167 9.22 4.64 -40.66
C SER A 167 8.58 3.92 -39.46
N GLY A 168 8.38 4.63 -38.33
CA GLY A 168 7.91 4.10 -37.05
C GLY A 168 9.01 3.53 -36.16
N LEU A 169 10.29 3.81 -36.43
CA LEU A 169 11.41 3.33 -35.59
C LEU A 169 11.54 4.20 -34.34
N ILE A 170 11.68 3.58 -33.17
CA ILE A 170 11.82 4.28 -31.88
C ILE A 170 13.28 4.66 -31.64
N TYR A 171 13.57 5.90 -31.25
CA TYR A 171 14.92 6.38 -30.94
C TYR A 171 15.21 6.55 -29.44
N GLY A 172 14.15 6.57 -28.64
CA GLY A 172 14.18 6.86 -27.21
C GLY A 172 12.81 7.32 -26.74
N HIS A 173 12.69 7.51 -25.43
CA HIS A 173 11.48 8.00 -24.79
C HIS A 173 11.77 8.67 -23.45
N ASP A 174 10.97 9.70 -23.15
CA ASP A 174 11.02 10.48 -21.93
C ASP A 174 9.72 10.27 -21.14
N ILE A 175 9.79 10.42 -19.81
CA ILE A 175 8.63 10.63 -18.95
C ILE A 175 8.85 11.84 -18.04
N VAL A 176 7.77 12.56 -17.76
CA VAL A 176 7.67 13.51 -16.64
C VAL A 176 6.49 13.07 -15.79
N MET A 177 6.69 12.94 -14.49
CA MET A 177 5.69 12.43 -13.55
C MET A 177 5.64 13.30 -12.29
N SER A 178 4.43 13.61 -11.84
CA SER A 178 4.16 14.09 -10.48
C SER A 178 3.12 13.19 -9.83
N MET A 179 3.22 13.07 -8.51
CA MET A 179 2.29 12.34 -7.68
C MET A 179 2.15 13.07 -6.35
N ASP A 180 0.95 13.11 -5.80
CA ASP A 180 0.60 13.82 -4.57
C ASP A 180 -0.53 13.03 -3.90
N THR A 181 -0.24 12.44 -2.74
CA THR A 181 -1.08 11.38 -2.18
C THR A 181 -1.22 11.50 -0.66
N ASP A 182 -2.47 11.45 -0.20
CA ASP A 182 -2.87 12.02 1.09
C ASP A 182 -4.14 11.35 1.71
N ASN A 183 -4.04 10.48 2.72
CA ASN A 183 -5.08 9.61 3.33
C ASN A 183 -5.00 9.45 4.89
N SER A 184 -5.89 10.11 5.61
CA SER A 184 -5.86 10.15 7.08
C SER A 184 -6.78 9.07 7.67
N ILE A 185 -6.52 8.62 8.90
CA ILE A 185 -7.47 7.78 9.64
C ILE A 185 -7.53 8.24 11.09
N PHE A 186 -8.75 8.50 11.58
CA PHE A 186 -9.01 8.75 12.99
C PHE A 186 -9.94 7.69 13.61
N PHE A 187 -9.85 7.53 14.93
CA PHE A 187 -10.67 6.65 15.74
C PHE A 187 -10.83 7.24 17.14
N ASP A 188 -12.06 7.37 17.61
CA ASP A 188 -12.36 7.78 18.99
C ASP A 188 -13.18 6.70 19.72
N LEU A 189 -12.94 6.59 21.02
CA LEU A 189 -13.69 5.78 21.96
C LEU A 189 -14.01 6.62 23.20
N GLU A 190 -15.20 7.19 23.21
CA GLU A 190 -15.72 8.03 24.29
C GLU A 190 -16.84 7.33 25.07
N GLY A 191 -17.03 7.71 26.33
CA GLY A 191 -18.15 7.29 27.17
C GLY A 191 -17.71 6.79 28.54
N SER A 192 -18.28 5.67 29.02
CA SER A 192 -17.90 5.10 30.31
C SER A 192 -18.17 3.60 30.48
N LEU A 193 -17.38 3.00 31.37
CA LEU A 193 -17.64 1.69 31.98
C LEU A 193 -18.16 1.90 33.41
N GLN A 194 -19.18 1.14 33.82
CA GLN A 194 -19.76 1.26 35.16
C GLN A 194 -19.90 -0.08 35.88
N ALA A 195 -19.87 -0.01 37.21
CA ALA A 195 -20.11 -1.13 38.12
C ALA A 195 -20.91 -0.71 39.37
N ASP A 196 -21.36 -1.71 40.12
CA ASP A 196 -22.08 -1.57 41.40
C ASP A 196 -23.33 -0.64 41.30
N ASP A 197 -24.19 -0.88 40.30
CA ASP A 197 -25.45 -0.11 40.07
C ASP A 197 -25.20 1.38 39.77
N GLY A 198 -24.02 1.72 39.22
CA GLY A 198 -23.57 3.07 38.86
C GLY A 198 -22.87 3.84 39.99
N ASP A 199 -22.50 3.19 41.11
CA ASP A 199 -21.72 3.81 42.19
C ASP A 199 -20.22 3.93 41.83
N SER A 200 -19.71 3.09 40.92
CA SER A 200 -18.32 3.13 40.38
C SER A 200 -18.39 3.33 38.86
N VAL A 201 -17.85 4.43 38.35
CA VAL A 201 -17.87 4.80 36.92
C VAL A 201 -16.47 5.22 36.48
N MET A 202 -15.98 4.61 35.42
CA MET A 202 -14.70 4.88 34.75
C MET A 202 -15.00 5.56 33.41
N PRO A 203 -14.66 6.85 33.21
CA PRO A 203 -14.79 7.48 31.91
C PRO A 203 -13.77 6.88 30.93
N LEU A 204 -14.11 6.92 29.64
CA LEU A 204 -13.24 6.68 28.51
C LEU A 204 -13.38 7.87 27.57
N ASP A 205 -12.25 8.31 27.04
CA ASP A 205 -12.09 9.45 26.15
C ASP A 205 -10.74 9.19 25.46
N ILE A 206 -10.73 8.25 24.52
CA ILE A 206 -9.51 7.76 23.86
C ILE A 206 -9.59 8.18 22.40
N HIS A 207 -8.66 9.02 21.98
CA HIS A 207 -8.51 9.47 20.59
C HIS A 207 -7.25 8.85 19.99
N MET A 208 -7.33 8.44 18.73
CA MET A 208 -6.21 7.98 17.91
C MET A 208 -6.33 8.56 16.50
N GLU A 209 -5.24 9.12 15.98
CA GLU A 209 -5.13 9.66 14.62
C GLU A 209 -3.82 9.19 13.98
N MET A 210 -3.81 9.01 12.65
CA MET A 210 -2.63 8.56 11.90
C MET A 210 -2.65 9.02 10.44
N GLY A 211 -1.45 9.32 9.92
CA GLY A 211 -1.10 9.34 8.49
C GLY A 211 0.39 9.08 8.19
N VAL A 212 0.74 8.91 6.91
CA VAL A 212 2.07 8.84 6.20
C VAL A 212 2.15 9.66 4.85
N ASP A 213 2.68 10.90 4.76
CA ASP A 213 2.67 11.72 3.51
C ASP A 213 3.50 11.12 2.39
N TYR A 214 3.05 11.28 1.14
CA TYR A 214 3.97 11.14 0.02
C TYR A 214 3.66 12.03 -1.19
N ALA A 215 4.64 12.85 -1.59
CA ALA A 215 4.55 13.69 -2.78
C ALA A 215 5.79 13.61 -3.67
N ILE A 216 5.64 13.09 -4.89
CA ILE A 216 6.61 13.24 -5.99
C ILE A 216 6.36 14.60 -6.66
N SER A 217 7.02 15.64 -6.17
CA SER A 217 6.86 17.02 -6.68
C SER A 217 7.24 17.18 -8.16
N ASN A 218 8.23 16.41 -8.63
CA ASN A 218 8.62 16.28 -10.04
C ASN A 218 9.61 15.12 -10.17
N SER A 219 9.36 14.23 -11.12
CA SER A 219 10.26 13.15 -11.50
C SER A 219 10.38 13.09 -13.01
N GLU A 220 11.60 12.99 -13.51
CA GLU A 220 11.94 13.00 -14.94
C GLU A 220 12.86 11.82 -15.22
N SER A 221 12.62 11.07 -16.30
CA SER A 221 13.53 10.03 -16.78
C SER A 221 13.52 9.97 -18.31
N SER A 222 14.71 9.79 -18.90
CA SER A 222 14.97 9.86 -20.35
C SER A 222 15.84 8.69 -20.76
N VAL A 223 15.36 7.87 -21.70
CA VAL A 223 16.07 6.71 -22.26
C VAL A 223 16.36 6.94 -23.74
N ILE A 224 17.63 6.75 -24.13
CA ILE A 224 18.10 6.81 -25.53
C ILE A 224 18.58 5.42 -25.94
N TYR A 225 18.13 4.96 -27.11
CA TYR A 225 18.42 3.60 -27.59
C TYR A 225 19.73 3.61 -28.41
N SER A 226 20.53 2.56 -28.30
CA SER A 226 21.80 2.38 -29.03
C SER A 226 21.59 2.23 -30.54
N GLU A 227 20.58 1.48 -30.94
CA GLU A 227 20.07 1.43 -32.31
C GLU A 227 18.53 1.64 -32.32
N PRO A 228 17.93 2.16 -33.42
CA PRO A 228 16.50 2.47 -33.42
C PRO A 228 15.65 1.19 -33.41
N SER A 229 14.75 1.08 -32.44
CA SER A 229 13.92 -0.12 -32.23
C SER A 229 12.98 -0.41 -33.39
N ILE A 230 12.77 -1.70 -33.63
CA ILE A 230 11.83 -2.24 -34.60
C ILE A 230 10.46 -2.63 -33.99
N LEU A 231 10.20 -2.28 -32.72
CA LEU A 231 9.01 -2.70 -31.97
C LEU A 231 7.71 -2.46 -32.73
N TYR A 232 7.49 -1.25 -33.24
CA TYR A 232 6.26 -0.91 -33.95
C TYR A 232 6.10 -1.60 -35.31
N GLN A 233 7.17 -2.08 -35.92
CA GLN A 233 7.10 -2.88 -37.15
C GLN A 233 6.68 -4.32 -36.82
N GLN A 234 7.18 -4.91 -35.73
CA GLN A 234 6.70 -6.22 -35.26
C GLN A 234 5.24 -6.15 -34.78
N LEU A 235 4.87 -5.12 -34.02
CA LEU A 235 3.47 -4.89 -33.61
C LEU A 235 2.52 -4.72 -34.81
N SER A 236 3.01 -4.20 -35.95
CA SER A 236 2.22 -4.06 -37.20
C SER A 236 2.03 -5.37 -37.96
N ASP A 237 2.95 -6.33 -37.79
CA ASP A 237 2.94 -7.61 -38.50
C ASP A 237 2.27 -8.72 -37.67
N LEU A 238 2.00 -8.48 -36.36
CA LEU A 238 1.39 -9.42 -35.41
C LEU A 238 -0.09 -9.75 -35.75
N GLU A 239 -0.39 -11.03 -35.99
CA GLU A 239 -1.75 -11.52 -36.25
C GLU A 239 -2.46 -12.01 -34.97
N GLY A 240 -3.80 -12.05 -34.99
CA GLY A 240 -4.59 -12.49 -33.84
C GLY A 240 -4.35 -13.95 -33.49
N GLY A 241 -3.98 -14.22 -32.23
CA GLY A 241 -3.53 -15.51 -31.71
C GLY A 241 -2.04 -15.54 -31.36
N GLU A 242 -1.26 -14.58 -31.88
CA GLU A 242 0.19 -14.48 -31.68
C GLU A 242 0.55 -13.65 -30.43
N SER A 243 1.83 -13.67 -30.07
CA SER A 243 2.37 -12.89 -28.96
C SER A 243 3.77 -12.37 -29.25
N ILE A 244 4.02 -11.15 -28.78
CA ILE A 244 5.30 -10.45 -28.88
C ILE A 244 5.88 -10.24 -27.46
N GLU A 245 7.18 -10.44 -27.31
CA GLU A 245 7.97 -10.06 -26.13
C GLU A 245 8.89 -8.88 -26.52
N TRP A 246 8.89 -7.82 -25.73
CA TRP A 246 9.80 -6.69 -25.86
C TRP A 246 10.69 -6.60 -24.64
N ARG A 247 12.00 -6.57 -24.87
CA ARG A 247 13.01 -6.35 -23.84
C ARG A 247 13.92 -5.20 -24.22
N ILE A 248 14.38 -4.49 -23.21
CA ILE A 248 15.37 -3.42 -23.32
C ILE A 248 16.34 -3.51 -22.14
N GLY A 249 17.65 -3.34 -22.40
CA GLY A 249 18.71 -3.42 -21.39
C GLY A 249 19.91 -4.28 -21.81
N ASP A 250 20.87 -4.48 -20.90
CA ASP A 250 22.06 -5.33 -21.13
C ASP A 250 21.73 -6.81 -20.84
N ASP A 251 21.40 -7.59 -21.86
CA ASP A 251 21.20 -9.05 -21.73
C ASP A 251 22.58 -9.75 -21.68
N ASP A 252 23.12 -9.96 -20.46
CA ASP A 252 24.38 -10.70 -20.21
C ASP A 252 24.22 -12.22 -20.50
N ASP A 253 22.98 -12.67 -20.74
CA ASP A 253 22.62 -13.99 -21.27
C ASP A 253 22.35 -13.90 -22.80
N ASP A 254 23.34 -14.26 -23.62
CA ASP A 254 23.12 -14.65 -25.03
C ASP A 254 22.03 -15.74 -25.06
N HIS A 255 20.77 -15.36 -25.35
CA HIS A 255 19.62 -16.27 -25.49
C HIS A 255 19.67 -17.11 -26.78
N ASP A 256 20.86 -17.53 -27.19
CA ASP A 256 21.10 -18.63 -28.11
C ASP A 256 20.43 -19.91 -27.55
N VAL A 257 19.46 -20.46 -28.27
CA VAL A 257 18.91 -21.81 -27.99
C VAL A 257 20.08 -22.79 -27.85
N TYR A 258 20.14 -23.53 -26.74
CA TYR A 258 21.29 -24.36 -26.39
C TYR A 258 21.28 -25.70 -27.13
N TRP A 259 21.82 -25.69 -28.35
CA TRP A 259 21.94 -26.88 -29.19
C TRP A 259 23.14 -27.77 -28.81
N ASN A 260 22.85 -29.05 -28.56
CA ASN A 260 23.84 -30.10 -28.33
C ASN A 260 24.08 -30.89 -29.63
N GLU A 261 25.35 -31.05 -30.01
CA GLU A 261 25.75 -31.92 -31.13
C GLU A 261 25.66 -33.41 -30.74
N MET A 262 24.91 -34.18 -31.52
CA MET A 262 24.67 -35.61 -31.35
C MET A 262 25.04 -36.39 -32.61
N GLU A 263 25.60 -37.59 -32.49
CA GLU A 263 26.03 -38.39 -33.65
C GLU A 263 24.90 -39.29 -34.18
N TYR A 264 24.13 -39.90 -33.29
CA TYR A 264 22.97 -40.70 -33.62
C TYR A 264 21.79 -40.32 -32.73
N CYS A 265 20.62 -40.10 -33.31
CA CYS A 265 19.36 -39.94 -32.58
C CYS A 265 18.26 -40.80 -33.23
N GLU A 266 17.40 -41.39 -32.40
CA GLU A 266 16.21 -42.14 -32.83
C GLU A 266 15.01 -41.76 -31.95
N TRP A 267 13.85 -41.48 -32.57
CA TRP A 267 12.63 -41.14 -31.85
C TRP A 267 12.07 -42.35 -31.10
N ASP A 268 11.91 -42.24 -29.78
CA ASP A 268 11.29 -43.24 -28.93
C ASP A 268 9.79 -42.96 -28.78
N TYR A 269 8.98 -43.81 -29.40
CA TYR A 269 7.51 -43.72 -29.39
C TYR A 269 6.87 -44.13 -28.04
N ASP A 270 7.62 -44.73 -27.11
CA ASP A 270 7.10 -45.05 -25.76
C ASP A 270 7.28 -43.86 -24.79
N TRP A 271 8.08 -42.84 -25.14
CA TRP A 271 8.38 -41.65 -24.31
C TRP A 271 8.18 -40.30 -25.02
N GLU A 272 8.00 -40.29 -26.35
CA GLU A 272 7.76 -39.09 -27.17
C GLU A 272 8.94 -38.10 -27.15
N GLU A 273 10.15 -38.66 -27.20
CA GLU A 273 11.44 -37.94 -27.20
C GLU A 273 12.44 -38.58 -28.19
N TYR A 274 13.46 -37.84 -28.60
CA TYR A 274 14.65 -38.36 -29.27
C TYR A 274 15.63 -38.97 -28.26
N ALA A 275 15.89 -40.28 -28.35
CA ALA A 275 17.01 -40.91 -27.66
C ALA A 275 18.28 -40.74 -28.51
N CYS A 276 19.29 -40.04 -27.96
CA CYS A 276 20.50 -39.65 -28.69
C CYS A 276 21.77 -40.20 -28.05
N ASP A 277 22.78 -40.52 -28.88
CA ASP A 277 24.09 -40.96 -28.44
C ASP A 277 25.27 -40.45 -29.30
N VAL A 278 26.46 -40.46 -28.68
CA VAL A 278 27.74 -40.01 -29.26
C VAL A 278 28.84 -41.05 -28.96
N ASP A 279 29.66 -41.38 -29.97
CA ASP A 279 30.86 -42.23 -29.88
C ASP A 279 32.10 -41.42 -30.31
N TRP A 280 32.74 -40.73 -29.36
CA TRP A 280 33.79 -39.75 -29.67
C TRP A 280 35.05 -40.35 -30.31
N ASP A 281 35.24 -41.67 -30.18
CA ASP A 281 36.42 -42.41 -30.65
C ASP A 281 36.15 -43.32 -31.89
N ASP A 282 34.91 -43.38 -32.43
CA ASP A 282 34.44 -44.27 -33.53
C ASP A 282 34.83 -45.75 -33.27
N ASP A 283 34.62 -46.18 -32.02
CA ASP A 283 35.08 -47.46 -31.47
C ASP A 283 33.96 -48.53 -31.42
N GLY A 284 32.70 -48.09 -31.58
CA GLY A 284 31.47 -48.87 -31.63
C GLY A 284 30.78 -49.02 -30.27
N TYR A 285 31.05 -48.11 -29.33
CA TYR A 285 30.45 -48.04 -28.02
C TYR A 285 30.10 -46.60 -27.67
N THR A 286 28.83 -46.37 -27.35
CA THR A 286 28.31 -45.11 -26.80
C THR A 286 29.13 -44.61 -25.60
N ASP A 287 29.72 -43.42 -25.75
CA ASP A 287 30.44 -42.71 -24.68
C ASP A 287 29.48 -41.84 -23.84
N TRP A 288 28.52 -41.20 -24.50
CA TRP A 288 27.48 -40.40 -23.88
C TRP A 288 26.13 -40.63 -24.56
N GLN A 289 25.06 -40.59 -23.76
CA GLN A 289 23.68 -40.82 -24.18
C GLN A 289 22.78 -39.90 -23.35
N ASP A 290 21.82 -39.25 -23.99
CA ASP A 290 20.79 -38.45 -23.36
C ASP A 290 19.47 -38.52 -24.15
N SER A 291 18.38 -37.95 -23.63
CA SER A 291 17.11 -37.82 -24.36
C SER A 291 16.66 -36.38 -24.47
N TYR A 292 16.18 -35.98 -25.65
CA TYR A 292 15.79 -34.61 -25.98
C TYR A 292 14.37 -34.56 -26.53
N PRO A 293 13.58 -33.53 -26.21
CA PRO A 293 12.29 -33.33 -26.86
C PRO A 293 12.45 -33.06 -28.37
N TYR A 294 13.50 -32.33 -28.79
CA TYR A 294 13.69 -31.93 -30.18
C TYR A 294 15.11 -32.16 -30.72
N CYS A 295 15.20 -32.61 -31.99
CA CYS A 295 16.46 -32.86 -32.71
C CYS A 295 16.35 -32.70 -34.24
N GLU A 296 17.34 -32.05 -34.85
CA GLU A 296 17.45 -31.82 -36.29
C GLU A 296 18.65 -32.53 -36.93
N TYR A 297 18.44 -33.32 -38.00
CA TYR A 297 19.55 -34.01 -38.69
C TYR A 297 20.10 -33.25 -39.90
N TYR A 298 21.40 -32.94 -39.86
CA TYR A 298 22.09 -32.23 -40.94
C TYR A 298 23.04 -33.10 -41.75
N SER A 299 22.51 -33.66 -42.84
CA SER A 299 23.23 -34.51 -43.81
C SER A 299 24.48 -33.90 -44.48
N SER A 300 24.72 -32.60 -44.31
CA SER A 300 25.96 -31.91 -44.73
C SER A 300 27.14 -32.19 -43.79
N PHE A 301 26.85 -32.46 -42.52
CA PHE A 301 27.82 -32.66 -41.43
C PHE A 301 27.71 -34.07 -40.81
N ASP A 302 26.60 -34.78 -41.07
CA ASP A 302 26.29 -36.12 -40.57
C ASP A 302 26.11 -36.15 -39.03
N VAL A 303 25.47 -35.09 -38.51
CA VAL A 303 25.27 -34.79 -37.09
C VAL A 303 23.81 -34.35 -36.86
N TYR A 304 23.28 -34.64 -35.68
CA TYR A 304 22.04 -34.11 -35.13
C TYR A 304 22.34 -32.92 -34.21
N TYR A 305 21.49 -31.90 -34.19
CA TYR A 305 21.50 -30.83 -33.19
C TYR A 305 20.23 -30.92 -32.36
N CYS A 306 20.33 -30.94 -31.03
CA CYS A 306 19.21 -31.20 -30.12
C CYS A 306 19.17 -30.20 -28.95
N THR A 307 17.98 -29.80 -28.50
CA THR A 307 17.80 -28.87 -27.37
C THR A 307 16.69 -29.32 -26.41
N TYR A 308 16.76 -28.82 -25.17
CA TYR A 308 15.74 -28.95 -24.13
C TYR A 308 14.82 -27.74 -24.01
N ASP A 309 15.23 -26.58 -24.55
CA ASP A 309 14.65 -25.26 -24.23
C ASP A 309 13.19 -25.15 -24.69
N PHE A 310 12.79 -26.03 -25.60
CA PHE A 310 11.47 -26.11 -26.22
C PHE A 310 10.44 -26.95 -25.44
N GLY A 311 10.82 -27.59 -24.33
CA GLY A 311 9.92 -28.38 -23.49
C GLY A 311 9.38 -29.65 -24.18
N HIS A 312 8.34 -30.27 -23.61
CA HIS A 312 7.82 -31.60 -24.03
C HIS A 312 6.32 -31.56 -24.39
N ASP A 313 5.81 -30.46 -24.96
CA ASP A 313 4.37 -30.30 -25.24
C ASP A 313 3.92 -30.88 -26.60
N GLU A 314 2.64 -31.30 -26.70
CA GLU A 314 2.05 -31.85 -27.93
C GLU A 314 1.92 -30.78 -29.05
N ASP A 315 1.78 -29.49 -28.71
CA ASP A 315 1.62 -28.40 -29.69
C ASP A 315 2.86 -28.22 -30.59
N TRP A 316 4.04 -28.64 -30.12
CA TRP A 316 5.29 -28.57 -30.88
C TRP A 316 5.29 -29.41 -32.17
N VAL A 317 4.42 -30.41 -32.27
CA VAL A 317 4.27 -31.22 -33.48
C VAL A 317 3.81 -30.38 -34.69
N ASN A 318 3.17 -29.23 -34.49
CA ASN A 318 2.82 -28.30 -35.57
C ASN A 318 4.04 -27.51 -36.10
N ALA A 319 4.98 -27.09 -35.25
CA ALA A 319 6.18 -26.34 -35.66
C ALA A 319 7.02 -27.12 -36.70
N VAL A 320 7.01 -28.46 -36.61
CA VAL A 320 7.69 -29.38 -37.54
C VAL A 320 7.00 -29.48 -38.90
N ASP A 321 5.67 -29.39 -38.97
CA ASP A 321 4.90 -29.54 -40.22
C ASP A 321 4.80 -28.20 -41.00
N GLU A 322 4.96 -27.06 -40.30
CA GLU A 322 4.98 -25.71 -40.89
C GLU A 322 6.42 -25.25 -41.24
N GLY A 323 7.43 -25.63 -40.45
CA GLY A 323 8.87 -25.52 -40.77
C GLY A 323 9.55 -24.19 -40.38
N TRP A 324 9.40 -23.75 -39.13
CA TRP A 324 9.79 -22.40 -38.65
C TRP A 324 11.00 -22.36 -37.70
N THR A 325 11.61 -23.51 -37.40
CA THR A 325 12.76 -23.63 -36.48
C THR A 325 13.90 -24.36 -37.18
N HIS A 326 15.07 -23.73 -37.32
CA HIS A 326 16.31 -24.41 -37.75
C HIS A 326 17.56 -23.90 -37.03
N TYR A 327 18.45 -24.82 -36.63
CA TYR A 327 19.79 -24.49 -36.15
C TYR A 327 20.62 -23.59 -37.11
N TYR A 328 20.26 -23.53 -38.41
CA TYR A 328 20.97 -22.70 -39.41
C TYR A 328 20.41 -21.31 -39.67
N ASP A 329 19.22 -20.97 -39.16
CA ASP A 329 18.65 -19.62 -39.27
C ASP A 329 18.46 -18.92 -37.93
N GLU A 330 18.90 -19.55 -36.83
CA GLU A 330 19.00 -18.95 -35.49
C GLU A 330 17.62 -18.50 -34.94
N THR A 331 16.52 -19.07 -35.45
CA THR A 331 15.15 -18.77 -34.99
C THR A 331 14.70 -19.63 -33.81
N SER A 332 14.03 -18.99 -32.85
CA SER A 332 13.35 -19.63 -31.72
C SER A 332 11.83 -19.68 -31.97
N PRO A 333 11.07 -20.65 -31.44
CA PRO A 333 9.61 -20.66 -31.46
C PRO A 333 8.98 -19.79 -30.36
N GLU A 334 9.78 -19.13 -29.53
CA GLU A 334 9.31 -18.25 -28.44
C GLU A 334 8.80 -16.88 -28.94
N GLY A 335 7.81 -16.89 -29.83
CA GLY A 335 7.14 -15.68 -30.34
C GLY A 335 8.04 -14.74 -31.14
N ASP A 336 7.50 -13.59 -31.52
CA ASP A 336 8.31 -12.49 -32.02
C ASP A 336 8.95 -11.79 -30.82
N LYS A 337 10.29 -11.71 -30.81
CA LYS A 337 11.03 -11.00 -29.76
C LYS A 337 11.72 -9.76 -30.32
N VAL A 338 11.59 -8.66 -29.60
CA VAL A 338 12.31 -7.42 -29.86
C VAL A 338 13.22 -7.16 -28.68
N PHE A 339 14.53 -7.09 -28.95
CA PHE A 339 15.56 -6.74 -27.98
C PHE A 339 16.17 -5.40 -28.40
N ASP A 340 16.19 -4.43 -27.49
CA ASP A 340 16.78 -3.12 -27.69
C ASP A 340 17.91 -2.86 -26.67
N GLU A 341 18.99 -2.23 -27.11
CA GLU A 341 20.10 -1.80 -26.24
C GLU A 341 19.94 -0.32 -25.86
N VAL A 342 20.42 0.06 -24.68
CA VAL A 342 20.34 1.44 -24.14
C VAL A 342 21.71 2.13 -24.24
N GLU A 343 21.78 3.30 -24.87
CA GLU A 343 23.01 4.13 -24.93
C GLU A 343 23.11 5.05 -23.71
N SER A 344 21.98 5.53 -23.18
CA SER A 344 21.91 6.30 -21.94
C SER A 344 20.54 6.27 -21.30
N HIS A 345 20.50 6.17 -19.97
CA HIS A 345 19.32 6.38 -19.14
C HIS A 345 19.68 7.36 -18.03
N GLU A 346 19.15 8.58 -18.11
CA GLU A 346 19.37 9.64 -17.12
C GLU A 346 18.02 10.06 -16.53
N GLY A 347 17.98 10.36 -15.23
CA GLY A 347 16.78 10.90 -14.59
C GLY A 347 17.03 11.60 -13.26
N THR A 348 15.98 12.25 -12.75
CA THR A 348 15.98 13.01 -11.51
C THR A 348 14.64 12.91 -10.82
N PHE A 349 14.64 12.93 -9.49
CA PHE A 349 13.41 12.93 -8.69
C PHE A 349 13.50 13.94 -7.54
N SER A 350 12.33 14.36 -7.06
CA SER A 350 12.18 15.14 -5.82
C SER A 350 10.93 14.64 -5.10
N THR A 351 11.11 14.22 -3.85
CA THR A 351 10.07 13.66 -2.99
C THR A 351 9.91 14.46 -1.69
N ALA A 352 8.71 14.43 -1.14
CA ALA A 352 8.44 14.69 0.27
C ALA A 352 7.74 13.45 0.85
N THR A 353 8.01 13.18 2.11
CA THR A 353 7.36 12.15 2.92
C THR A 353 7.10 12.72 4.30
N GLY A 354 5.93 12.45 4.85
CA GLY A 354 5.55 12.80 6.21
C GLY A 354 5.11 11.55 6.95
N PHE A 355 4.94 11.68 8.26
CA PHE A 355 3.97 10.87 8.98
C PHE A 355 3.43 11.67 10.17
N ASN A 356 2.20 11.39 10.57
CA ASN A 356 1.65 11.82 11.84
C ASN A 356 1.03 10.62 12.59
N PHE A 357 1.12 10.65 13.91
CA PHE A 357 0.47 9.69 14.79
C PHE A 357 0.16 10.35 16.13
N GLU A 358 -1.11 10.32 16.55
CA GLU A 358 -1.55 10.72 17.88
C GLU A 358 -2.32 9.59 18.55
N LEU A 359 -2.10 9.41 19.86
CA LEU A 359 -2.89 8.54 20.73
C LEU A 359 -2.95 9.18 22.11
N THR A 360 -4.13 9.59 22.55
CA THR A 360 -4.33 10.33 23.80
C THR A 360 -5.49 9.79 24.63
N GLY A 361 -5.53 10.15 25.91
CA GLY A 361 -6.68 9.93 26.78
C GLY A 361 -6.87 8.48 27.29
N LEU A 362 -5.87 7.63 27.06
CA LEU A 362 -5.78 6.32 27.70
C LEU A 362 -5.87 6.46 29.24
N PRO A 363 -6.66 5.63 29.95
CA PRO A 363 -6.87 5.71 31.40
C PRO A 363 -5.66 5.16 32.19
N ALA A 364 -4.49 5.76 31.99
CA ALA A 364 -3.22 5.33 32.57
C ALA A 364 -3.23 5.39 34.12
N GLU A 365 -3.94 6.35 34.71
CA GLU A 365 -4.13 6.43 36.16
C GLU A 365 -4.89 5.24 36.75
N GLU A 366 -5.82 4.66 35.98
CA GLU A 366 -6.58 3.47 36.38
C GLU A 366 -5.71 2.19 36.37
N LEU A 367 -4.58 2.24 35.67
CA LEU A 367 -3.54 1.22 35.65
C LEU A 367 -2.34 1.57 36.55
N GLY A 368 -2.46 2.60 37.41
CA GLY A 368 -1.47 2.96 38.42
C GLY A 368 -0.33 3.86 37.93
N PHE A 369 -0.43 4.40 36.71
CA PHE A 369 0.49 5.39 36.16
C PHE A 369 0.03 6.83 36.50
N ALA A 370 0.69 7.83 35.93
CA ALA A 370 0.21 9.21 35.98
C ALA A 370 -0.83 9.49 34.89
N GLU A 371 -1.71 10.45 35.13
CA GLU A 371 -2.57 11.08 34.12
C GLU A 371 -1.72 11.49 32.90
N GLY A 372 -2.18 11.15 31.69
CA GLY A 372 -1.49 11.41 30.42
C GLY A 372 -0.13 10.72 30.25
N LYS A 373 0.19 9.68 31.03
CA LYS A 373 1.50 8.98 30.95
C LYS A 373 1.70 8.23 29.62
N TRP A 374 0.62 7.93 28.91
CA TRP A 374 0.60 7.22 27.63
C TRP A 374 0.02 8.06 26.49
N ASP A 375 -0.16 9.38 26.73
CA ASP A 375 -0.46 10.31 25.65
C ASP A 375 0.81 10.45 24.81
N VAL A 376 0.74 10.03 23.55
CA VAL A 376 1.87 9.99 22.62
C VAL A 376 1.48 10.70 21.33
N SER A 377 2.40 11.52 20.83
CA SER A 377 2.26 12.21 19.56
C SER A 377 3.61 12.15 18.86
N ALA A 378 3.64 11.63 17.64
CA ALA A 378 4.81 11.60 16.78
C ALA A 378 4.48 12.24 15.44
N THR A 379 5.40 13.04 14.93
CA THR A 379 5.31 13.63 13.59
C THR A 379 6.72 13.96 13.12
N ASP A 380 7.02 13.61 11.88
CA ASP A 380 8.29 13.95 11.22
C ASP A 380 8.05 14.23 9.74
N ASP A 381 8.90 15.11 9.17
CA ASP A 381 8.82 15.53 7.76
C ASP A 381 10.21 15.42 7.10
N VAL A 382 10.27 14.76 5.95
CA VAL A 382 11.50 14.63 5.17
C VAL A 382 11.28 14.96 3.69
N THR A 383 12.28 15.60 3.10
CA THR A 383 12.34 15.83 1.65
C THR A 383 13.61 15.25 1.10
N ASP A 384 13.52 14.47 0.02
CA ASP A 384 14.68 13.94 -0.69
C ASP A 384 14.69 14.39 -2.16
N SER A 385 15.87 14.39 -2.77
CA SER A 385 16.02 14.68 -4.20
C SER A 385 17.31 14.06 -4.74
N GLY A 386 17.18 13.35 -5.85
CA GLY A 386 18.26 12.57 -6.44
C GLY A 386 18.38 12.72 -7.96
N SER A 387 19.43 12.09 -8.49
CA SER A 387 19.66 11.92 -9.92
C SER A 387 20.37 10.60 -10.17
N PHE A 388 19.92 9.84 -11.17
CA PHE A 388 20.49 8.56 -11.56
C PHE A 388 21.00 8.59 -13.01
N ASP A 389 21.98 7.73 -13.27
CA ASP A 389 22.69 7.48 -14.54
C ASP A 389 23.09 5.99 -14.46
N GLU A 390 22.12 5.12 -14.75
CA GLU A 390 22.12 3.69 -14.41
C GLU A 390 21.59 2.84 -15.58
N GLU A 391 21.76 1.51 -15.50
CA GLU A 391 21.26 0.56 -16.49
C GLU A 391 19.71 0.54 -16.49
N TYR A 392 19.09 0.68 -17.67
CA TYR A 392 17.64 0.62 -17.83
C TYR A 392 17.24 -0.76 -18.39
N GLU A 393 16.67 -1.58 -17.53
CA GLU A 393 16.13 -2.89 -17.89
C GLU A 393 14.59 -2.88 -17.86
N CYS A 394 13.96 -3.44 -18.88
CA CYS A 394 12.55 -3.78 -18.82
C CYS A 394 12.18 -4.96 -19.72
N ASN A 395 11.12 -5.68 -19.34
CA ASN A 395 10.47 -6.69 -20.16
C ASN A 395 8.95 -6.47 -20.13
N MET A 396 8.34 -6.32 -21.31
CA MET A 396 6.89 -6.24 -21.50
C MET A 396 6.46 -7.20 -22.59
N GLY A 397 5.20 -7.62 -22.56
CA GLY A 397 4.61 -8.48 -23.58
C GLY A 397 3.25 -8.01 -24.04
N MET A 398 2.87 -8.45 -25.23
CA MET A 398 1.49 -8.42 -25.69
C MET A 398 1.11 -9.78 -26.27
N LYS A 399 -0.02 -10.32 -25.80
CA LYS A 399 -0.70 -11.43 -26.47
C LYS A 399 -1.96 -10.90 -27.14
N LEU A 400 -2.04 -11.06 -28.46
CA LEU A 400 -3.16 -10.63 -29.27
C LEU A 400 -4.13 -11.81 -29.46
N PHE A 401 -5.44 -11.59 -29.29
CA PHE A 401 -6.43 -12.68 -29.35
C PHE A 401 -6.97 -12.89 -30.77
N GLU A 402 -7.43 -14.11 -31.08
CA GLU A 402 -8.06 -14.41 -32.37
C GLU A 402 -9.39 -13.65 -32.55
N GLY A 403 -9.45 -12.78 -33.54
CA GLY A 403 -10.67 -12.13 -34.01
C GLY A 403 -10.81 -10.66 -33.61
N THR A 404 -11.73 -9.97 -34.29
CA THR A 404 -12.00 -8.54 -34.10
C THR A 404 -13.39 -8.30 -33.50
N GLN A 405 -13.55 -7.16 -32.85
CA GLN A 405 -14.84 -6.62 -32.42
C GLN A 405 -15.01 -5.18 -32.92
N MET A 406 -16.25 -4.75 -33.16
CA MET A 406 -16.56 -3.34 -33.41
C MET A 406 -16.90 -2.66 -32.10
N ILE A 407 -16.15 -1.60 -31.75
CA ILE A 407 -16.45 -0.73 -30.61
C ILE A 407 -17.00 0.62 -31.07
N THR A 408 -17.69 1.32 -30.16
CA THR A 408 -18.31 2.62 -30.40
C THR A 408 -17.60 3.73 -29.65
N THR A 409 -16.82 4.55 -30.37
CA THR A 409 -16.15 5.76 -29.86
C THR A 409 -16.64 6.98 -30.63
N ASP A 410 -16.99 8.07 -29.96
CA ASP A 410 -17.58 9.30 -30.54
C ASP A 410 -18.80 9.10 -31.47
N GLY A 411 -19.51 7.98 -31.30
CA GLY A 411 -20.60 7.57 -32.18
C GLY A 411 -20.15 7.13 -33.59
N ALA A 412 -18.85 6.97 -33.81
CA ALA A 412 -18.27 6.20 -34.89
C ALA A 412 -18.20 4.70 -34.52
N GLN A 413 -17.69 3.89 -35.43
CA GLN A 413 -17.41 2.47 -35.20
C GLN A 413 -15.95 2.22 -35.57
N MET A 414 -15.20 1.60 -34.68
CA MET A 414 -13.79 1.23 -34.85
C MET A 414 -13.68 -0.29 -34.73
N GLU A 415 -12.90 -0.92 -35.62
CA GLU A 415 -12.57 -2.35 -35.52
C GLU A 415 -11.34 -2.46 -34.63
N VAL A 416 -11.40 -3.31 -33.60
CA VAL A 416 -10.30 -3.51 -32.65
C VAL A 416 -10.11 -5.00 -32.35
N MET A 417 -8.90 -5.36 -31.93
CA MET A 417 -8.60 -6.66 -31.35
C MET A 417 -8.51 -6.57 -29.83
N GLN A 418 -8.63 -7.72 -29.17
CA GLN A 418 -8.38 -7.84 -27.73
C GLN A 418 -6.93 -8.24 -27.49
N ALA A 419 -6.32 -7.67 -26.47
CA ALA A 419 -4.95 -7.95 -26.08
C ALA A 419 -4.83 -8.13 -24.56
N HIS A 420 -3.95 -9.04 -24.13
CA HIS A 420 -3.37 -9.00 -22.79
C HIS A 420 -2.05 -8.24 -22.90
N THR A 421 -2.03 -7.00 -22.43
CA THR A 421 -0.87 -6.11 -22.37
C THR A 421 -1.16 -4.92 -21.44
N SER A 422 -0.28 -3.93 -21.38
CA SER A 422 -0.50 -2.70 -20.61
C SER A 422 -1.53 -1.77 -21.29
N PRO A 423 -2.39 -1.06 -20.53
CA PRO A 423 -3.27 -0.03 -21.09
C PRO A 423 -2.52 1.23 -21.56
N VAL A 424 -1.22 1.37 -21.27
CA VAL A 424 -0.35 2.45 -21.76
C VAL A 424 0.83 1.86 -22.55
N PRO A 425 1.60 2.66 -23.32
CA PRO A 425 2.79 2.15 -24.03
C PRO A 425 3.76 1.40 -23.12
N PHE A 426 4.50 0.44 -23.68
CA PHE A 426 5.41 -0.42 -22.91
C PHE A 426 6.46 0.41 -22.16
N GLY A 427 7.13 1.33 -22.87
CA GLY A 427 8.10 2.25 -22.29
C GLY A 427 7.53 3.10 -21.15
N MET A 428 6.27 3.57 -21.25
CA MET A 428 5.61 4.30 -20.16
C MET A 428 5.42 3.44 -18.91
N THR A 429 5.02 2.18 -19.09
CA THR A 429 4.83 1.23 -17.98
C THR A 429 6.14 0.97 -17.24
N CYS A 430 7.21 0.73 -18.01
CA CYS A 430 8.57 0.55 -17.49
C CYS A 430 9.10 1.80 -16.79
N HIS A 431 8.87 2.98 -17.37
CA HIS A 431 9.27 4.26 -16.79
C HIS A 431 8.60 4.55 -15.45
N ILE A 432 7.28 4.32 -15.34
CA ILE A 432 6.55 4.49 -14.07
C ILE A 432 7.14 3.55 -13.01
N GLY A 433 7.38 2.28 -13.35
CA GLY A 433 7.99 1.31 -12.42
C GLY A 433 9.42 1.68 -12.00
N ASN A 434 10.26 2.11 -12.94
CA ASN A 434 11.63 2.55 -12.65
C ASN A 434 11.66 3.85 -11.83
N LEU A 435 10.80 4.83 -12.14
CA LEU A 435 10.70 6.05 -11.36
C LEU A 435 10.27 5.76 -9.92
N PHE A 436 9.23 4.94 -9.71
CA PHE A 436 8.83 4.54 -8.37
C PHE A 436 9.95 3.83 -7.61
N TYR A 437 10.71 2.96 -8.27
CA TYR A 437 11.88 2.33 -7.63
C TYR A 437 12.88 3.38 -7.12
N HIS A 438 13.26 4.37 -7.94
CA HIS A 438 14.17 5.42 -7.51
C HIS A 438 13.58 6.40 -6.48
N THR A 439 12.28 6.72 -6.56
CA THR A 439 11.63 7.66 -5.62
C THR A 439 11.35 7.03 -4.25
N PHE A 440 11.11 5.71 -4.17
CA PHE A 440 10.94 4.98 -2.91
C PHE A 440 12.26 4.51 -2.27
N VAL A 441 13.29 4.19 -3.08
CA VAL A 441 14.64 3.90 -2.54
C VAL A 441 15.32 5.18 -2.05
N GLY A 442 15.04 6.32 -2.69
CA GLY A 442 15.63 7.60 -2.33
C GLY A 442 17.13 7.69 -2.60
N SER A 443 17.77 8.72 -2.05
CA SER A 443 19.22 8.91 -2.04
C SER A 443 19.90 8.15 -0.90
N GLU A 444 21.21 7.87 -1.01
CA GLU A 444 21.98 7.07 -0.02
C GLU A 444 21.90 7.56 1.45
N ASP A 445 21.50 8.82 1.67
CA ASP A 445 21.42 9.48 2.98
C ASP A 445 19.96 9.80 3.42
N ALA A 446 18.94 9.39 2.66
CA ALA A 446 17.52 9.65 2.98
C ALA A 446 16.98 8.60 3.97
N PRO A 447 16.31 9.00 5.07
CA PRO A 447 15.58 8.06 5.92
C PRO A 447 14.34 7.54 5.19
N SER A 448 14.04 6.26 5.38
CA SER A 448 12.76 5.69 4.98
C SER A 448 11.68 5.98 6.02
N LEU A 449 10.42 5.76 5.65
CA LEU A 449 9.31 5.79 6.61
C LEU A 449 9.52 4.82 7.79
N GLU A 450 10.14 3.65 7.56
CA GLU A 450 10.47 2.71 8.64
C GLU A 450 11.49 3.34 9.61
N ASP A 451 12.50 4.06 9.11
CA ASP A 451 13.46 4.79 9.94
C ASP A 451 12.80 5.96 10.71
N MET A 452 11.89 6.72 10.07
CA MET A 452 11.15 7.83 10.71
C MET A 452 10.24 7.33 11.84
N ILE A 453 9.57 6.20 11.63
CA ILE A 453 8.77 5.52 12.64
C ILE A 453 9.66 4.90 13.72
N GLU A 454 10.81 4.29 13.39
CA GLU A 454 11.75 3.74 14.39
C GLU A 454 12.30 4.86 15.29
N ASP A 455 12.88 5.94 14.74
CA ASP A 455 13.41 7.08 15.51
C ASP A 455 12.34 7.68 16.45
N SER A 456 11.09 7.81 15.96
CA SER A 456 9.98 8.38 16.74
C SER A 456 9.40 7.40 17.77
N THR A 457 9.37 6.10 17.45
CA THR A 457 8.92 5.07 18.40
C THR A 457 9.99 4.73 19.44
N GLU A 458 11.27 4.96 19.18
CA GLU A 458 12.32 4.98 20.19
C GLU A 458 12.10 6.12 21.20
N GLU A 459 11.80 7.36 20.76
CA GLU A 459 11.44 8.46 21.67
C GLU A 459 10.20 8.12 22.51
N ILE A 460 9.16 7.52 21.90
CA ILE A 460 7.99 7.03 22.63
C ILE A 460 8.37 5.92 23.64
N ALA A 461 9.16 4.93 23.23
CA ALA A 461 9.58 3.81 24.08
C ALA A 461 10.41 4.27 25.28
N GLU A 462 11.33 5.23 25.11
CA GLU A 462 12.07 5.86 26.21
C GLU A 462 11.12 6.54 27.22
N THR A 463 9.95 7.04 26.79
CA THR A 463 8.94 7.53 27.74
C THR A 463 8.15 6.40 28.40
N LEU A 464 7.98 5.23 27.79
CA LEU A 464 7.13 4.15 28.29
C LEU A 464 7.86 3.13 29.17
N GLU A 465 9.14 2.87 28.94
CA GLU A 465 9.87 1.81 29.65
C GLU A 465 10.21 2.16 31.12
N GLY A 466 10.06 1.15 31.99
CA GLY A 466 10.20 1.27 33.44
C GLY A 466 11.50 0.74 34.03
N ASP A 467 12.40 0.18 33.21
CA ASP A 467 13.73 -0.28 33.64
C ASP A 467 14.69 0.92 33.67
N SER A 468 15.34 1.20 34.81
CA SER A 468 16.35 2.26 34.88
C SER A 468 17.76 1.70 35.07
N GLU A 469 18.68 2.14 34.23
CA GLU A 469 20.12 1.83 34.35
C GLU A 469 20.98 3.08 34.56
N SER A 470 22.11 2.90 35.25
CA SER A 470 22.97 4.00 35.68
C SER A 470 24.40 3.54 35.92
N HIS A 471 25.37 4.21 35.29
CA HIS A 471 26.78 3.83 35.34
C HIS A 471 27.69 4.93 35.90
N VAL A 472 28.70 4.57 36.69
CA VAL A 472 29.72 5.50 37.20
C VAL A 472 31.09 4.83 37.32
N HIS A 473 32.15 5.60 37.04
CA HIS A 473 33.54 5.12 37.01
C HIS A 473 34.47 6.04 37.82
N GLY A 474 35.26 5.44 38.72
CA GLY A 474 36.22 6.09 39.62
C GLY A 474 37.67 6.09 39.12
N GLU A 475 38.64 6.04 40.03
CA GLU A 475 40.07 5.89 39.70
C GLU A 475 40.51 4.40 39.63
N MET A 476 39.85 3.52 40.38
CA MET A 476 40.18 2.10 40.58
C MET A 476 38.97 1.15 40.54
N MET A 477 37.75 1.67 40.42
CA MET A 477 36.51 0.88 40.40
C MET A 477 35.41 1.57 39.58
N SER A 478 34.53 0.81 38.92
CA SER A 478 33.27 1.27 38.36
C SER A 478 32.11 0.42 38.86
N ILE A 479 30.92 1.01 38.84
CA ILE A 479 29.65 0.27 39.01
C ILE A 479 28.68 0.65 37.89
N GLU A 480 27.86 -0.32 37.53
CA GLU A 480 26.71 -0.22 36.65
C GLU A 480 25.54 -0.84 37.42
N VAL A 481 24.44 -0.10 37.54
CA VAL A 481 23.27 -0.49 38.32
C VAL A 481 22.09 -0.60 37.37
N ARG A 482 21.34 -1.71 37.45
CA ARG A 482 20.03 -1.87 36.81
C ARG A 482 18.98 -2.12 37.89
N ALA A 483 17.90 -1.35 37.86
CA ALA A 483 16.77 -1.53 38.76
C ALA A 483 15.58 -2.09 37.99
N HIS A 484 15.30 -3.39 38.19
CA HIS A 484 14.16 -4.07 37.56
C HIS A 484 12.88 -3.96 38.36
N ASN A 485 12.99 -3.97 39.70
CA ASN A 485 11.89 -3.71 40.64
C ASN A 485 12.48 -3.56 42.07
N LYS A 486 11.60 -3.43 43.07
CA LYS A 486 11.99 -3.28 44.48
C LYS A 486 12.82 -4.42 45.08
N ASP A 487 12.60 -5.64 44.62
CA ASP A 487 13.26 -6.84 45.14
C ASP A 487 14.47 -7.28 44.30
N ASP A 488 14.70 -6.64 43.14
CA ASP A 488 15.70 -7.03 42.13
C ASP A 488 16.41 -5.79 41.54
N ILE A 489 17.49 -5.36 42.21
CA ILE A 489 18.38 -4.28 41.76
C ILE A 489 19.79 -4.88 41.63
N GLU A 490 20.22 -5.12 40.39
CA GLU A 490 21.52 -5.70 40.08
C GLU A 490 22.60 -4.60 40.03
N VAL A 491 23.68 -4.76 40.80
CA VAL A 491 24.86 -3.90 40.74
C VAL A 491 26.04 -4.71 40.18
N TYR A 492 26.38 -4.49 38.92
CA TYR A 492 27.64 -4.93 38.35
C TYR A 492 28.77 -4.03 38.85
N ALA A 493 29.81 -4.61 39.45
CA ALA A 493 30.97 -3.90 39.98
C ALA A 493 32.28 -4.49 39.43
N GLU A 494 33.17 -3.62 38.95
CA GLU A 494 34.48 -3.98 38.42
C GLU A 494 35.57 -3.14 39.11
N ALA A 495 36.72 -3.75 39.42
CA ALA A 495 37.86 -3.04 40.00
C ALA A 495 39.21 -3.45 39.38
N TRP A 496 40.10 -2.48 39.22
CA TRP A 496 41.37 -2.60 38.48
C TRP A 496 42.54 -1.92 39.22
N ASN A 497 43.77 -2.08 38.70
CA ASN A 497 45.02 -1.51 39.27
C ASN A 497 45.35 -1.98 40.70
N LEU A 498 44.78 -3.11 41.16
CA LEU A 498 44.90 -3.61 42.53
C LEU A 498 46.29 -4.23 42.83
N ASN A 499 46.73 -4.18 44.09
CA ASN A 499 48.00 -4.78 44.49
C ASN A 499 47.86 -6.31 44.71
N PRO A 500 48.55 -7.19 43.96
CA PRO A 500 48.42 -8.65 44.07
C PRO A 500 48.82 -9.26 45.43
N ASP A 501 49.53 -8.51 46.28
CA ASP A 501 49.93 -8.97 47.62
C ASP A 501 48.90 -8.62 48.72
N ASP A 502 47.90 -7.77 48.42
CA ASP A 502 46.84 -7.33 49.35
C ASP A 502 45.46 -7.86 48.91
N ARG A 503 44.47 -7.89 49.82
CA ARG A 503 43.08 -8.28 49.49
C ARG A 503 42.14 -7.09 49.51
N TYR A 504 41.16 -7.11 48.61
CA TYR A 504 40.20 -6.02 48.43
C TYR A 504 38.76 -6.50 48.61
N GLU A 505 37.89 -5.58 49.00
CA GLU A 505 36.48 -5.78 49.32
C GLU A 505 35.74 -4.57 48.76
N ILE A 506 34.78 -4.80 47.85
CA ILE A 506 33.84 -3.78 47.39
C ILE A 506 32.62 -3.89 48.30
N ILE A 507 32.22 -2.76 48.89
CA ILE A 507 31.03 -2.65 49.72
C ILE A 507 30.09 -1.69 49.02
N VAL A 508 28.88 -2.13 48.70
CA VAL A 508 27.81 -1.28 48.16
C VAL A 508 26.78 -0.99 49.24
N ALA A 509 26.26 0.23 49.27
CA ALA A 509 25.18 0.64 50.16
C ALA A 509 24.22 1.54 49.39
N MET A 510 22.92 1.32 49.57
CA MET A 510 21.86 2.08 48.92
C MET A 510 21.10 2.92 49.93
N GLU A 511 20.88 4.19 49.60
CA GLU A 511 20.03 5.12 50.34
C GLU A 511 18.92 5.65 49.41
N ASP A 512 17.72 5.90 49.96
CA ASP A 512 16.64 6.58 49.24
C ASP A 512 16.93 8.09 49.07
N SER A 513 16.08 8.78 48.30
CA SER A 513 16.13 10.24 48.09
C SER A 513 16.01 11.09 49.37
N ASP A 514 15.51 10.54 50.48
CA ASP A 514 15.47 11.17 51.81
C ASP A 514 16.77 10.92 52.62
N GLY A 515 17.70 10.14 52.08
CA GLY A 515 18.97 9.75 52.70
C GLY A 515 18.81 8.70 53.80
N GLN A 516 17.82 7.81 53.69
CA GLN A 516 17.71 6.64 54.56
C GLN A 516 18.23 5.38 53.88
N PHE A 517 19.06 4.65 54.62
CA PHE A 517 19.62 3.37 54.23
C PHE A 517 18.56 2.31 53.96
N GLN A 518 18.60 1.73 52.76
CA GLN A 518 17.71 0.68 52.26
C GLN A 518 18.38 -0.69 52.38
N SER A 519 19.47 -0.92 51.65
CA SER A 519 20.21 -2.20 51.62
C SER A 519 21.72 -2.02 51.42
N SER A 520 22.49 -3.09 51.63
CA SER A 520 23.93 -3.16 51.37
C SER A 520 24.35 -4.60 51.12
N ASP A 521 25.31 -4.79 50.23
CA ASP A 521 26.00 -6.07 50.02
C ASP A 521 27.51 -5.87 49.89
N ASP A 522 28.29 -6.95 49.99
CA ASP A 522 29.75 -6.91 49.84
C ASP A 522 30.32 -8.10 49.07
N MET A 523 31.30 -7.83 48.20
CA MET A 523 32.07 -8.87 47.51
C MET A 523 33.58 -8.74 47.76
N THR A 524 34.25 -9.88 47.86
CA THR A 524 35.71 -9.94 47.95
C THR A 524 36.31 -10.07 46.56
N ILE A 525 37.27 -9.20 46.25
CA ILE A 525 38.05 -9.20 45.01
C ILE A 525 39.38 -9.93 45.22
N TYR A 526 39.78 -10.78 44.26
CA TYR A 526 40.87 -11.74 44.40
C TYR A 526 42.01 -11.62 43.37
N ASP A 527 41.80 -11.00 42.20
CA ASP A 527 42.87 -10.79 41.20
C ASP A 527 43.37 -9.33 41.15
N SER A 528 44.39 -9.11 40.33
CA SER A 528 45.31 -7.96 40.31
C SER A 528 45.46 -7.31 38.94
N TYR A 529 44.70 -7.80 37.96
CA TYR A 529 44.48 -7.12 36.69
C TYR A 529 43.13 -6.43 36.78
N ASP A 530 42.06 -7.19 36.52
CA ASP A 530 40.66 -6.76 36.51
C ASP A 530 39.84 -7.94 37.08
N ASP A 531 38.89 -7.67 37.97
CA ASP A 531 38.02 -8.65 38.63
C ASP A 531 36.63 -8.01 38.82
N TYR A 532 35.57 -8.77 38.54
CA TYR A 532 34.20 -8.25 38.45
C TYR A 532 33.19 -9.17 39.12
N GLY A 533 32.03 -8.64 39.48
CA GLY A 533 30.92 -9.43 39.98
C GLY A 533 29.61 -8.64 40.02
N TYR A 534 28.55 -9.36 40.37
CA TYR A 534 27.20 -8.84 40.54
C TYR A 534 26.83 -8.90 42.03
N LEU A 535 26.11 -7.90 42.49
CA LEU A 535 25.63 -7.72 43.86
C LEU A 535 24.13 -7.41 43.80
N ASP A 536 23.33 -8.10 44.61
CA ASP A 536 21.88 -8.00 44.58
C ASP A 536 21.39 -7.05 45.70
N LEU A 537 20.68 -5.99 45.34
CA LEU A 537 20.09 -5.03 46.27
C LEU A 537 18.55 -5.01 46.16
N SER A 538 17.91 -4.44 47.18
CA SER A 538 16.46 -4.27 47.26
C SER A 538 16.11 -3.04 48.10
N THR A 539 14.99 -2.39 47.81
CA THR A 539 14.51 -1.17 48.48
C THR A 539 13.05 -1.31 48.88
N THR A 540 12.61 -0.57 49.89
CA THR A 540 11.16 -0.48 50.22
C THR A 540 10.49 0.77 49.68
N GLU A 541 11.26 1.75 49.19
CA GLU A 541 10.76 3.04 48.67
C GLU A 541 10.86 3.09 47.14
N TRP A 542 9.83 3.63 46.47
CA TRP A 542 9.86 3.85 45.01
C TRP A 542 10.59 5.17 44.69
N GLY A 543 11.05 5.31 43.44
CA GLY A 543 11.74 6.50 42.93
C GLY A 543 13.26 6.49 43.13
N GLU A 544 13.90 7.67 43.13
CA GLU A 544 15.37 7.79 43.16
C GLU A 544 15.99 7.10 44.39
N ASN A 545 16.79 6.06 44.13
CA ASN A 545 17.61 5.34 45.08
C ASN A 545 19.08 5.46 44.64
N CYS A 546 19.95 5.92 45.55
CA CYS A 546 21.36 6.14 45.27
C CYS A 546 22.25 5.04 45.86
N ILE A 547 23.05 4.41 45.02
CA ILE A 547 24.01 3.35 45.37
C ILE A 547 25.41 3.98 45.50
N GLU A 548 25.98 3.87 46.68
CA GLU A 548 27.37 4.25 47.00
C GLU A 548 28.23 2.97 47.09
N ALA A 549 29.27 2.88 46.26
CA ALA A 549 30.23 1.78 46.27
C ALA A 549 31.59 2.23 46.79
N LYS A 550 32.19 1.40 47.65
CA LYS A 550 33.46 1.69 48.34
C LYS A 550 34.46 0.55 48.20
N LEU A 551 35.57 0.82 47.50
CA LEU A 551 36.69 -0.11 47.36
C LEU A 551 37.61 -0.02 48.57
N LYS A 552 37.78 -1.13 49.28
CA LYS A 552 38.50 -1.20 50.56
C LYS A 552 39.62 -2.23 50.54
N ASN A 553 40.84 -1.80 50.84
CA ASN A 553 41.95 -2.70 51.10
C ASN A 553 41.79 -3.32 52.51
N VAL A 554 41.54 -4.63 52.57
CA VAL A 554 41.22 -5.39 53.78
C VAL A 554 42.43 -5.51 54.71
N ASP A 555 43.65 -5.48 54.17
CA ASP A 555 44.89 -5.70 54.90
C ASP A 555 45.47 -4.39 55.49
N THR A 556 45.22 -3.23 54.87
CA THR A 556 45.50 -1.89 55.44
C THR A 556 44.33 -1.34 56.25
N GLY A 557 43.09 -1.69 55.90
CA GLY A 557 41.86 -1.12 56.43
C GLY A 557 41.55 0.29 55.90
N MET A 558 42.09 0.66 54.75
CA MET A 558 41.83 1.93 54.07
C MET A 558 40.88 1.74 52.88
N PHE A 559 40.07 2.77 52.62
CA PHE A 559 39.35 2.90 51.35
C PHE A 559 40.30 3.52 50.33
N GLU A 560 40.34 2.94 49.14
CA GLU A 560 41.22 3.36 48.04
C GLU A 560 40.43 4.07 46.92
N ASP A 561 39.12 3.77 46.77
CA ASP A 561 38.21 4.46 45.86
C ASP A 561 36.75 4.47 46.39
N GLU A 562 35.94 5.43 45.91
CA GLU A 562 34.57 5.71 46.37
C GLU A 562 33.77 6.34 45.21
N VAL A 563 32.72 5.68 44.74
CA VAL A 563 31.83 6.16 43.67
C VAL A 563 30.37 6.09 44.12
N GLN A 564 29.51 6.91 43.51
CA GLN A 564 28.08 6.94 43.78
C GLN A 564 27.33 7.19 42.48
N THR A 565 26.24 6.45 42.25
CA THR A 565 25.26 6.74 41.20
C THR A 565 23.84 6.55 41.75
N CYS A 566 22.82 6.97 41.02
CA CYS A 566 21.42 6.80 41.41
C CYS A 566 20.60 6.21 40.26
N VAL A 567 19.57 5.44 40.61
CA VAL A 567 18.60 4.78 39.71
C VAL A 567 17.19 5.08 40.20
N GLU A 568 16.22 5.12 39.29
CA GLU A 568 14.81 5.32 39.60
C GLU A 568 14.14 3.95 39.73
N VAL A 569 13.67 3.58 40.92
CA VAL A 569 12.97 2.31 41.11
C VAL A 569 11.48 2.53 40.82
N SER A 570 11.08 2.20 39.60
CA SER A 570 9.72 2.35 39.08
C SER A 570 8.72 1.49 39.87
N GLN A 571 7.50 2.00 40.06
CA GLN A 571 6.43 1.25 40.72
C GLN A 571 5.81 0.27 39.73
N ASP A 572 5.76 -1.02 40.09
CA ASP A 572 4.91 -2.00 39.39
C ASP A 572 3.47 -1.47 39.37
N PRO A 573 2.82 -1.37 38.19
CA PRO A 573 1.45 -0.89 38.07
C PRO A 573 0.47 -1.80 38.83
N GLU A 574 -0.07 -1.29 39.94
CA GLU A 574 -1.24 -1.88 40.60
C GLU A 574 -2.51 -1.23 40.00
N PRO A 575 -3.48 -2.02 39.50
CA PRO A 575 -4.74 -1.46 39.00
C PRO A 575 -5.45 -0.70 40.12
N SER A 576 -6.14 0.37 39.76
CA SER A 576 -6.89 1.16 40.72
C SER A 576 -8.04 0.33 41.33
N PRO A 577 -8.53 0.70 42.53
CA PRO A 577 -9.75 0.11 43.09
C PRO A 577 -10.98 0.28 42.20
N LEU A 578 -11.05 1.34 41.38
CA LEU A 578 -12.12 1.55 40.42
C LEU A 578 -12.00 0.54 39.27
N LEU A 579 -10.82 0.32 38.71
CA LEU A 579 -10.59 -0.74 37.72
C LEU A 579 -10.89 -2.14 38.28
N GLU A 580 -10.51 -2.42 39.54
CA GLU A 580 -10.88 -3.66 40.22
C GLU A 580 -12.41 -3.82 40.35
N ASP A 581 -13.12 -2.78 40.79
CA ASP A 581 -14.59 -2.77 40.91
C ASP A 581 -15.29 -2.98 39.54
N ILE A 582 -14.80 -2.34 38.47
CA ILE A 582 -15.28 -2.57 37.08
C ILE A 582 -15.06 -4.04 36.69
N ILE A 583 -13.84 -4.56 36.89
CA ILE A 583 -13.45 -5.93 36.55
C ILE A 583 -14.32 -6.96 37.27
N ASP A 584 -14.57 -6.79 38.57
CA ASP A 584 -15.39 -7.68 39.38
C ASP A 584 -16.88 -7.54 39.03
N GLY A 585 -17.38 -6.32 38.84
CA GLY A 585 -18.75 -6.03 38.40
C GLY A 585 -19.12 -6.77 37.13
N PHE A 586 -18.30 -6.64 36.08
CA PHE A 586 -18.48 -7.38 34.82
C PHE A 586 -18.44 -8.90 35.01
N SER A 587 -17.61 -9.41 35.94
CA SER A 587 -17.52 -10.85 36.23
C SER A 587 -18.72 -11.42 37.00
N GLU A 588 -19.41 -10.60 37.80
CA GLU A 588 -20.64 -10.98 38.52
C GLU A 588 -21.93 -10.66 37.75
N SER A 589 -21.81 -10.04 36.57
CA SER A 589 -22.92 -9.55 35.73
C SER A 589 -23.66 -10.67 34.96
N THR A 590 -24.70 -10.28 34.24
CA THR A 590 -25.46 -11.14 33.33
C THR A 590 -24.91 -11.17 31.90
N LEU A 591 -23.82 -10.44 31.60
CA LEU A 591 -23.26 -10.25 30.26
C LEU A 591 -23.07 -11.55 29.46
N GLU A 592 -22.59 -12.63 30.09
CA GLU A 592 -22.43 -13.94 29.42
C GLU A 592 -23.73 -14.42 28.76
N ASN A 593 -24.87 -14.25 29.43
CA ASN A 593 -26.19 -14.65 28.90
C ASN A 593 -26.68 -13.65 27.85
N VAL A 594 -26.31 -12.37 27.96
CA VAL A 594 -26.68 -11.32 27.01
C VAL A 594 -25.95 -11.55 25.68
N MET A 595 -24.64 -11.83 25.72
CA MET A 595 -23.85 -12.18 24.54
C MET A 595 -24.28 -13.54 23.94
N GLU A 596 -24.70 -14.52 24.76
CA GLU A 596 -25.29 -15.76 24.26
C GLU A 596 -26.61 -15.50 23.51
N ASN A 597 -27.51 -14.66 24.05
CA ASN A 597 -28.75 -14.27 23.37
C ASN A 597 -28.48 -13.46 22.08
N PHE A 598 -27.55 -12.50 22.12
CA PHE A 598 -27.13 -11.73 20.95
C PHE A 598 -26.63 -12.65 19.84
N GLY A 599 -25.74 -13.59 20.17
CA GLY A 599 -25.23 -14.59 19.23
C GLY A 599 -26.32 -15.51 18.66
N GLU A 600 -27.25 -16.02 19.49
CA GLU A 600 -28.39 -16.83 19.00
C GLU A 600 -29.32 -16.04 18.07
N ASN A 601 -29.58 -14.76 18.38
CA ASN A 601 -30.41 -13.88 17.54
C ASN A 601 -29.72 -13.54 16.21
N LEU A 602 -28.41 -13.25 16.26
CA LEU A 602 -27.59 -12.93 15.11
C LEU A 602 -27.46 -14.12 14.17
N GLU A 603 -27.13 -15.32 14.68
CA GLU A 603 -27.12 -16.57 13.89
C GLU A 603 -28.47 -16.80 13.20
N TYR A 604 -29.58 -16.60 13.92
CA TYR A 604 -30.93 -16.80 13.38
C TYR A 604 -31.32 -15.82 12.27
N ARG A 605 -30.92 -14.54 12.37
CA ARG A 605 -31.18 -13.53 11.34
C ARG A 605 -30.28 -13.75 10.13
N LEU A 606 -28.98 -13.92 10.37
CA LEU A 606 -27.99 -14.10 9.32
C LEU A 606 -28.11 -15.44 8.57
N GLU A 607 -28.81 -16.47 9.10
CA GLU A 607 -29.05 -17.76 8.42
C GLU A 607 -29.64 -17.62 7.00
N ASN A 608 -30.29 -16.50 6.69
CA ASN A 608 -30.96 -16.27 5.40
C ASN A 608 -30.17 -15.40 4.41
N TYR A 609 -29.04 -14.82 4.81
CA TYR A 609 -28.15 -14.09 3.91
C TYR A 609 -27.14 -15.08 3.31
N GLU A 610 -27.18 -15.25 1.99
CA GLU A 610 -26.27 -16.08 1.21
C GLU A 610 -25.80 -15.23 0.03
N ALA A 611 -24.49 -15.10 -0.17
CA ALA A 611 -23.96 -14.29 -1.27
C ALA A 611 -24.26 -14.99 -2.61
N ASP A 612 -24.95 -14.27 -3.50
CA ASP A 612 -25.39 -14.71 -4.83
C ASP A 612 -24.70 -13.82 -5.88
N PHE A 613 -23.46 -14.16 -6.22
CA PHE A 613 -22.67 -13.41 -7.20
C PHE A 613 -23.26 -13.60 -8.61
N PRO A 614 -23.53 -12.52 -9.38
CA PRO A 614 -24.16 -12.61 -10.69
C PRO A 614 -23.25 -13.19 -11.78
N TYR A 615 -21.94 -13.27 -11.50
CA TYR A 615 -20.87 -13.73 -12.39
C TYR A 615 -19.92 -14.66 -11.63
N ASP A 616 -19.37 -15.65 -12.33
CA ASP A 616 -18.42 -16.64 -11.78
C ASP A 616 -17.05 -16.62 -12.48
N ASP A 617 -16.95 -15.92 -13.62
CA ASP A 617 -15.70 -15.72 -14.36
C ASP A 617 -15.69 -14.34 -15.04
N GLY A 618 -14.50 -13.80 -15.24
CA GLY A 618 -14.27 -12.44 -15.71
C GLY A 618 -12.86 -12.21 -16.24
N GLU A 619 -12.74 -11.54 -17.38
CA GLU A 619 -11.48 -11.23 -18.05
C GLU A 619 -11.42 -9.73 -18.39
N MET A 620 -10.23 -9.14 -18.25
CA MET A 620 -9.96 -7.75 -18.63
C MET A 620 -9.02 -7.73 -19.83
N TYR A 621 -9.45 -7.05 -20.89
CA TYR A 621 -8.69 -6.90 -22.13
C TYR A 621 -8.33 -5.44 -22.37
N VAL A 622 -7.15 -5.22 -22.93
CA VAL A 622 -6.79 -4.00 -23.63
C VAL A 622 -7.36 -4.08 -25.05
N LEU A 623 -7.81 -2.95 -25.59
CA LEU A 623 -8.38 -2.84 -26.94
C LEU A 623 -7.34 -2.23 -27.87
N TRP A 624 -6.92 -2.99 -28.89
CA TRP A 624 -5.83 -2.65 -29.80
C TRP A 624 -6.37 -2.29 -31.20
N ASP A 625 -5.92 -1.16 -31.74
CA ASP A 625 -6.14 -0.74 -33.13
C ASP A 625 -4.93 -1.11 -33.99
N ASP A 626 -5.10 -2.09 -34.88
CA ASP A 626 -4.07 -2.58 -35.81
C ASP A 626 -3.69 -1.58 -36.91
N THR A 627 -4.55 -0.61 -37.16
CA THR A 627 -4.38 0.34 -38.27
C THR A 627 -3.47 1.49 -37.86
N ASN A 628 -3.46 1.83 -36.56
CA ASN A 628 -2.63 2.88 -35.98
C ASN A 628 -1.54 2.35 -35.02
N ASN A 629 -1.57 1.05 -34.69
CA ASN A 629 -0.72 0.39 -33.69
C ASN A 629 -0.76 1.10 -32.33
N MET A 630 -1.95 1.21 -31.75
CA MET A 630 -2.11 1.84 -30.45
C MET A 630 -3.24 1.23 -29.63
N VAL A 631 -3.15 1.43 -28.31
CA VAL A 631 -4.25 1.15 -27.40
C VAL A 631 -5.32 2.22 -27.58
N VAL A 632 -6.59 1.79 -27.69
CA VAL A 632 -7.75 2.67 -27.88
C VAL A 632 -8.84 2.47 -26.81
N GLY A 633 -8.52 1.72 -25.76
CA GLY A 633 -9.39 1.50 -24.61
C GLY A 633 -9.05 0.23 -23.85
N PHE A 634 -9.88 -0.07 -22.85
CA PHE A 634 -9.91 -1.35 -22.15
C PHE A 634 -11.35 -1.82 -21.96
N GLN A 635 -11.52 -3.11 -21.64
CA GLN A 635 -12.81 -3.73 -21.47
C GLN A 635 -12.74 -4.86 -20.45
N MET A 636 -13.55 -4.75 -19.39
CA MET A 636 -13.82 -5.86 -18.48
C MET A 636 -15.07 -6.59 -18.96
N VAL A 637 -14.93 -7.88 -19.26
CA VAL A 637 -16.04 -8.76 -19.60
C VAL A 637 -16.25 -9.82 -18.51
N VAL A 638 -17.51 -10.21 -18.32
CA VAL A 638 -17.94 -11.17 -17.30
C VAL A 638 -18.91 -12.19 -17.88
N THR A 639 -18.96 -13.38 -17.28
CA THR A 639 -19.90 -14.45 -17.64
C THR A 639 -20.45 -15.14 -16.39
N SER A 640 -21.51 -15.92 -16.60
CA SER A 640 -22.03 -16.85 -15.60
C SER A 640 -22.24 -18.23 -16.20
N ASP A 641 -21.99 -19.29 -15.42
CA ASP A 641 -22.06 -20.73 -15.74
C ASP A 641 -23.38 -21.15 -16.43
N ASP A 642 -24.48 -20.51 -16.06
CA ASP A 642 -25.82 -20.73 -16.63
C ASP A 642 -25.98 -20.13 -18.06
N SER A 643 -24.98 -19.39 -18.53
CA SER A 643 -24.93 -18.71 -19.83
C SER A 643 -23.66 -19.09 -20.62
N ASN A 644 -23.79 -19.24 -21.93
CA ASN A 644 -22.61 -19.37 -22.82
C ASN A 644 -22.35 -18.01 -23.49
N MET A 645 -22.46 -16.91 -22.74
CA MET A 645 -22.45 -15.55 -23.26
C MET A 645 -21.70 -14.64 -22.28
N TRP A 646 -20.63 -14.04 -22.79
CA TRP A 646 -19.89 -12.99 -22.11
C TRP A 646 -20.57 -11.63 -22.30
N TYR A 647 -20.42 -10.75 -21.32
CA TYR A 647 -21.00 -9.41 -21.31
C TYR A 647 -19.96 -8.38 -20.87
N THR A 648 -20.01 -7.16 -21.42
CA THR A 648 -19.21 -6.02 -20.96
C THR A 648 -19.77 -5.51 -19.62
N LEU A 649 -18.94 -5.55 -18.58
CA LEU A 649 -19.21 -4.91 -17.28
C LEU A 649 -18.71 -3.46 -17.28
N VAL A 650 -17.47 -3.25 -17.73
CA VAL A 650 -16.83 -1.93 -17.92
C VAL A 650 -16.19 -1.90 -19.31
N GLY A 651 -16.26 -0.76 -20.00
CA GLY A 651 -15.68 -0.57 -21.33
C GLY A 651 -16.67 0.01 -22.36
N PRO A 652 -16.26 0.17 -23.62
CA PRO A 652 -17.09 0.78 -24.67
C PRO A 652 -18.21 -0.16 -25.15
N GLU A 653 -19.24 0.41 -25.80
CA GLU A 653 -20.29 -0.39 -26.48
C GLU A 653 -19.67 -1.23 -27.60
N SER A 654 -19.76 -2.56 -27.47
CA SER A 654 -19.24 -3.58 -28.40
C SER A 654 -20.36 -4.28 -29.19
N ASP A 655 -20.04 -4.81 -30.37
CA ASP A 655 -20.93 -5.73 -31.12
C ASP A 655 -20.68 -7.23 -30.83
N SER A 656 -19.56 -7.57 -30.19
CA SER A 656 -19.22 -8.92 -29.72
C SER A 656 -19.84 -9.24 -28.37
N TYR A 657 -19.92 -8.27 -27.47
CA TYR A 657 -20.41 -8.44 -26.09
C TYR A 657 -21.63 -7.56 -25.82
N GLY A 658 -22.64 -8.11 -25.13
CA GLY A 658 -23.78 -7.33 -24.64
C GLY A 658 -23.47 -6.65 -23.30
N THR A 659 -24.26 -5.67 -22.90
CA THR A 659 -24.16 -5.07 -21.54
C THR A 659 -24.47 -6.11 -20.45
N ALA A 660 -23.65 -6.11 -19.38
CA ALA A 660 -23.82 -6.96 -18.21
C ALA A 660 -25.22 -6.77 -17.55
N PRO A 661 -25.95 -7.86 -17.20
CA PRO A 661 -27.29 -7.76 -16.59
C PRO A 661 -27.34 -7.05 -15.23
N SER A 662 -26.35 -7.30 -14.37
CA SER A 662 -26.03 -6.55 -13.16
C SER A 662 -24.79 -5.71 -13.45
N GLN A 663 -24.89 -4.39 -13.31
CA GLN A 663 -23.77 -3.47 -13.57
C GLN A 663 -23.20 -2.97 -12.24
N ILE A 664 -21.96 -2.49 -12.28
CA ILE A 664 -21.37 -1.61 -11.24
C ILE A 664 -21.45 -0.16 -11.74
N SER A 665 -21.40 0.80 -10.83
CA SER A 665 -21.63 2.22 -11.09
C SER A 665 -20.39 2.96 -11.64
N VAL A 666 -19.66 2.30 -12.55
CA VAL A 666 -18.50 2.87 -13.27
C VAL A 666 -18.98 3.57 -14.53
N THR A 667 -18.59 4.83 -14.70
CA THR A 667 -18.75 5.58 -15.95
C THR A 667 -17.52 5.37 -16.83
N TYR A 668 -17.70 4.86 -18.05
CA TYR A 668 -16.62 4.69 -19.03
C TYR A 668 -16.62 5.84 -20.04
N PHE A 669 -15.46 6.46 -20.27
CA PHE A 669 -15.26 7.55 -21.21
C PHE A 669 -14.46 7.10 -22.43
N SER A 670 -14.77 7.66 -23.60
CA SER A 670 -14.03 7.40 -24.84
C SER A 670 -14.07 8.61 -25.77
N GLY A 671 -12.98 8.81 -26.51
CA GLY A 671 -12.82 9.91 -27.46
C GLY A 671 -13.06 11.27 -26.81
N GLN A 672 -13.90 12.09 -27.44
CA GLN A 672 -14.19 13.45 -26.96
C GLN A 672 -14.77 13.50 -25.53
N GLN A 673 -15.37 12.41 -25.02
CA GLN A 673 -15.84 12.37 -23.63
C GLN A 673 -14.68 12.31 -22.64
N ALA A 674 -13.64 11.54 -22.93
CA ALA A 674 -12.48 11.41 -22.05
C ALA A 674 -11.65 12.71 -22.02
N ILE A 675 -11.41 13.33 -23.19
CA ILE A 675 -10.75 14.66 -23.29
C ILE A 675 -11.52 15.75 -22.51
N VAL A 676 -12.85 15.65 -22.41
CA VAL A 676 -13.64 16.59 -21.60
C VAL A 676 -13.52 16.28 -20.11
N GLN A 677 -13.48 15.00 -19.72
CA GLN A 677 -13.33 14.60 -18.32
C GLN A 677 -11.95 14.99 -17.78
N GLU A 678 -10.89 14.68 -18.52
CA GLU A 678 -9.50 15.08 -18.24
C GLU A 678 -9.40 16.59 -18.00
N ALA A 679 -9.89 17.41 -18.93
CA ALA A 679 -9.91 18.87 -18.79
C ALA A 679 -10.95 19.41 -17.77
N GLU A 680 -11.75 18.54 -17.14
CA GLU A 680 -12.58 18.88 -15.98
C GLU A 680 -11.87 18.51 -14.66
N ILE A 681 -11.03 17.46 -14.61
CA ILE A 681 -10.34 16.96 -13.40
C ILE A 681 -8.84 17.30 -13.28
N GLU A 682 -8.18 17.80 -14.34
CA GLU A 682 -6.74 18.12 -14.37
C GLU A 682 -6.32 19.08 -13.23
N ASP A 683 -7.14 20.11 -12.97
CA ASP A 683 -6.92 21.12 -11.93
C ASP A 683 -7.44 20.69 -10.54
N ASP A 684 -8.16 19.57 -10.41
CA ASP A 684 -8.74 19.09 -9.14
C ASP A 684 -7.68 18.28 -8.37
N THR A 685 -7.17 18.81 -7.26
CA THR A 685 -6.07 18.16 -6.49
C THR A 685 -6.28 18.14 -4.98
N THR A 686 -7.34 18.75 -4.43
CA THR A 686 -7.63 18.73 -2.99
C THR A 686 -8.86 17.87 -2.69
N LEU A 687 -9.01 17.40 -1.44
CA LEU A 687 -10.22 16.67 -1.01
C LEU A 687 -11.50 17.44 -1.37
N SER A 688 -11.48 18.77 -1.18
CA SER A 688 -12.63 19.66 -1.45
C SER A 688 -12.97 19.87 -2.94
N ASP A 689 -12.05 19.55 -3.85
CA ASP A 689 -12.31 19.54 -5.29
C ASP A 689 -12.81 18.15 -5.75
N LEU A 690 -12.25 17.08 -5.17
CA LEU A 690 -12.47 15.68 -5.56
C LEU A 690 -13.68 15.00 -4.89
N VAL A 691 -14.18 15.57 -3.79
CA VAL A 691 -15.33 15.10 -3.01
C VAL A 691 -16.39 16.20 -2.93
N ASP A 692 -17.65 15.89 -3.28
CA ASP A 692 -18.76 16.82 -3.01
C ASP A 692 -19.09 16.80 -1.52
N LEU A 693 -18.39 17.63 -0.75
CA LEU A 693 -18.63 17.88 0.68
C LEU A 693 -20.06 18.41 0.99
N THR A 694 -20.90 18.66 -0.01
CA THR A 694 -22.33 18.98 0.18
C THR A 694 -23.27 17.79 -0.11
N ALA A 695 -22.72 16.69 -0.62
CA ALA A 695 -23.36 15.39 -0.74
C ALA A 695 -23.04 14.49 0.46
N HIS A 696 -21.83 14.59 1.03
CA HIS A 696 -21.48 13.97 2.32
C HIS A 696 -22.39 14.51 3.41
N ASN A 697 -23.17 13.63 4.05
CA ASN A 697 -24.22 14.01 5.01
C ASN A 697 -23.99 13.30 6.36
N ASP A 698 -22.91 13.71 7.01
CA ASP A 698 -22.53 13.45 8.40
C ASP A 698 -23.49 14.04 9.45
N ASP A 699 -24.33 15.02 9.11
CA ASP A 699 -25.43 15.64 9.91
C ASP A 699 -26.13 14.66 10.89
N ILE A 700 -26.31 13.38 10.51
CA ILE A 700 -26.96 12.32 11.32
C ILE A 700 -25.97 11.59 12.26
N ILE A 701 -24.72 11.43 11.83
CA ILE A 701 -23.61 10.89 12.61
C ILE A 701 -23.25 11.88 13.72
N GLU A 702 -23.02 13.16 13.38
CA GLU A 702 -22.76 14.23 14.34
C GLU A 702 -23.89 14.39 15.36
N ASP A 703 -25.16 14.53 14.91
CA ASP A 703 -26.33 14.65 15.81
C ASP A 703 -26.39 13.46 16.79
N ALA A 704 -26.02 12.24 16.35
CA ALA A 704 -26.07 11.03 17.16
C ALA A 704 -24.92 10.97 18.18
N ILE A 705 -23.70 11.39 17.80
CA ILE A 705 -22.55 11.54 18.69
C ILE A 705 -22.82 12.64 19.73
N GLU A 706 -23.34 13.82 19.34
CA GLU A 706 -23.69 14.87 20.30
C GLU A 706 -24.76 14.37 21.29
N ASP A 707 -25.82 13.70 20.83
CA ASP A 707 -26.88 13.16 21.70
C ASP A 707 -26.38 12.06 22.66
N SER A 708 -25.43 11.19 22.27
CA SER A 708 -24.87 10.14 23.16
C SER A 708 -23.90 10.69 24.20
N LEU A 709 -23.03 11.62 23.82
CA LEU A 709 -22.09 12.29 24.73
C LEU A 709 -22.80 13.26 25.69
N ALA A 710 -23.93 13.85 25.27
CA ALA A 710 -24.70 14.78 26.09
C ALA A 710 -25.23 14.17 27.41
N ASP A 711 -25.48 12.86 27.47
CA ASP A 711 -25.89 12.17 28.70
C ASP A 711 -24.68 11.80 29.61
N ASN A 712 -23.44 11.83 29.08
CA ASN A 712 -22.20 11.52 29.80
C ASN A 712 -21.51 12.72 30.49
N ALA A 713 -21.87 13.95 30.13
CA ALA A 713 -21.16 15.18 30.54
C ALA A 713 -21.18 15.50 32.07
N PRO A 714 -20.02 15.61 32.75
CA PRO A 714 -19.93 16.18 34.11
C PRO A 714 -20.07 17.72 34.11
N GLU A 715 -20.82 18.31 35.05
CA GLU A 715 -20.93 19.79 35.17
C GLU A 715 -19.59 20.49 35.58
N ALA A 716 -18.65 20.75 34.65
CA ALA A 716 -17.54 21.72 34.84
C ALA A 716 -16.78 22.14 33.56
N GLY A 717 -17.34 23.05 32.75
CA GLY A 717 -16.81 23.42 31.42
C GLY A 717 -15.35 23.92 31.26
N GLY A 718 -14.81 23.60 30.08
CA GLY A 718 -13.72 24.29 29.36
C GLY A 718 -14.26 25.28 28.30
N GLU A 719 -13.38 25.89 27.50
CA GLU A 719 -13.76 26.86 26.43
C GLU A 719 -13.66 26.21 25.04
N ASP A 720 -14.61 26.54 24.15
CA ASP A 720 -14.56 26.19 22.72
C ASP A 720 -13.19 26.54 22.10
N THR A 721 -12.56 25.59 21.42
CA THR A 721 -11.43 25.85 20.50
C THR A 721 -11.79 25.43 19.10
N ASN A 722 -11.64 26.39 18.20
CA ASN A 722 -11.92 26.35 16.77
C ASN A 722 -11.33 25.12 16.05
N GLU A 723 -12.11 24.53 15.15
CA GLU A 723 -11.61 23.73 14.02
C GLU A 723 -10.48 24.47 13.27
N THR A 724 -9.52 23.69 12.79
CA THR A 724 -8.61 24.01 11.68
C THR A 724 -8.43 22.77 10.83
N GLU A 725 -8.87 22.87 9.58
CA GLU A 725 -8.50 22.00 8.45
C GLU A 725 -6.96 21.95 8.33
N ASP A 726 -6.37 20.78 8.16
CA ASP A 726 -5.11 20.52 7.43
C ASP A 726 -5.11 19.01 7.05
N ASP A 727 -4.85 18.71 5.77
CA ASP A 727 -4.98 17.38 5.14
C ASP A 727 -3.83 16.40 5.51
N ALA A 728 -4.00 15.09 5.25
CA ALA A 728 -2.98 14.08 5.56
C ALA A 728 -3.08 12.73 4.78
N GLU A 729 -2.07 12.36 3.96
CA GLU A 729 -1.17 11.15 3.94
C GLU A 729 -1.36 9.67 3.30
N ASP A 730 -0.64 9.20 2.24
CA ASP A 730 -0.78 7.86 1.54
C ASP A 730 -0.09 6.56 2.04
N GLY A 731 -0.69 5.38 1.74
CA GLY A 731 -0.07 4.07 2.01
C GLY A 731 -0.90 2.78 1.86
N LEU A 732 -1.88 2.69 0.94
CA LEU A 732 -2.72 1.50 0.66
C LEU A 732 -3.21 0.72 1.91
N LEU A 733 -3.74 1.47 2.88
CA LEU A 733 -4.47 0.94 4.02
C LEU A 733 -5.81 0.32 3.56
N PRO A 734 -6.39 -0.63 4.31
CA PRO A 734 -7.70 -1.15 3.95
C PRO A 734 -8.74 -0.04 4.09
N PHE A 735 -9.29 0.43 2.96
CA PHE A 735 -10.48 1.28 2.92
C PHE A 735 -11.48 0.84 3.99
N MET A 736 -12.04 1.79 4.74
CA MET A 736 -13.05 1.56 5.78
C MET A 736 -14.38 1.09 5.17
N SER A 737 -14.35 -0.10 4.59
CA SER A 737 -15.50 -0.75 4.01
C SER A 737 -16.45 -1.20 5.11
N PRO A 738 -17.74 -1.38 4.81
CA PRO A 738 -18.71 -1.96 5.76
C PRO A 738 -18.35 -3.37 6.23
N VAL A 739 -17.46 -4.07 5.50
CA VAL A 739 -16.85 -5.34 5.93
C VAL A 739 -15.85 -5.13 7.07
N LEU A 740 -15.14 -3.99 7.09
CA LEU A 740 -14.34 -3.55 8.23
C LEU A 740 -15.26 -3.22 9.42
N THR A 741 -16.37 -2.51 9.21
CA THR A 741 -17.39 -2.24 10.25
C THR A 741 -17.92 -3.54 10.88
N LEU A 742 -18.31 -4.52 10.06
CA LEU A 742 -18.69 -5.87 10.52
C LEU A 742 -17.54 -6.62 11.24
N SER A 743 -16.30 -6.40 10.81
CA SER A 743 -15.11 -6.97 11.47
C SER A 743 -14.85 -6.32 12.82
N MET A 744 -15.01 -5.01 12.96
CA MET A 744 -14.91 -4.29 14.22
C MET A 744 -16.00 -4.73 15.20
N ILE A 745 -17.25 -4.92 14.74
CA ILE A 745 -18.34 -5.50 15.55
C ILE A 745 -17.98 -6.93 16.01
N ALA A 746 -17.40 -7.75 15.13
CA ALA A 746 -16.95 -9.10 15.48
C ALA A 746 -15.76 -9.09 16.47
N ILE A 747 -14.84 -8.13 16.35
CA ILE A 747 -13.69 -7.93 17.26
C ILE A 747 -14.17 -7.43 18.62
N ALA A 748 -15.08 -6.45 18.69
CA ALA A 748 -15.70 -6.00 19.94
C ALA A 748 -16.42 -7.14 20.67
N GLY A 749 -17.18 -7.96 19.94
CA GLY A 749 -17.77 -9.20 20.48
C GLY A 749 -16.74 -10.23 20.95
N LEU A 750 -15.59 -10.34 20.25
CA LEU A 750 -14.48 -11.21 20.65
C LEU A 750 -13.78 -10.71 21.92
N VAL A 751 -13.50 -9.42 22.04
CA VAL A 751 -12.90 -8.79 23.24
C VAL A 751 -13.79 -9.02 24.47
N ALA A 752 -15.10 -8.84 24.34
CA ALA A 752 -16.06 -9.20 25.40
C ALA A 752 -16.03 -10.71 25.75
N SER A 753 -15.80 -11.59 24.77
CA SER A 753 -15.78 -13.05 24.97
C SER A 753 -14.47 -13.61 25.56
N LEU A 754 -13.36 -12.87 25.49
CA LEU A 754 -12.01 -13.41 25.73
C LEU A 754 -11.70 -13.75 27.20
N ARG A 755 -12.58 -13.40 28.16
CA ARG A 755 -12.53 -13.92 29.54
C ARG A 755 -12.86 -15.42 29.66
N SER A 756 -13.50 -16.03 28.66
CA SER A 756 -14.00 -17.41 28.72
C SER A 756 -12.94 -18.54 28.71
N ARG A 757 -11.65 -18.24 28.52
CA ARG A 757 -10.55 -19.22 28.41
C ARG A 757 -9.56 -19.23 29.58
N LYS A 758 -10.06 -19.30 30.82
CA LYS A 758 -9.27 -19.69 32.02
C LYS A 758 -9.98 -20.76 32.88
N GLU A 759 -10.27 -21.93 32.31
CA GLU A 759 -10.41 -23.22 33.02
C GLU A 759 -9.48 -24.31 32.43
#